data_AF-A0A8C0DPV9-F1
#
_entry.id   AF-A0A8C0DPV9-F1
#
_cell.length_a   1.000
_cell.length_b   1.000
_cell.length_c   1.000
_cell.angle_alpha   90.00
_cell.angle_beta   90.00
_cell.angle_gamma   90.00
#
_symmetry.space_group_name_H-M   'P 1'
#
loop_
_entity.id
_entity.type
_entity.pdbx_description
1 polymer ?
#
loop_
_entity_poly.entity_id
_entity_poly.type
_entity_poly.pdbx_seq_one_letter_code
_entity_poly.pdbx_strand_id
1 'polypeptide(L)'
;CVYQIFAFPFPSVFASSPLKSQTITLNIFFCLAEIVLKVRVSAISVSNSVFLGVCHVYVIKILFFFLLLIHLMRERNTMEKFSIWKNTLWPGDDGGFHSNITQRSPKLISYLKPQTSIQSMPLTVVLHGPAGVGKTTVAKQLLLEWTQDDQAKTSSSAFYLSCKDLNHKGTCTFAELISANGPDLQDAIPGILTQARKILFIVDGFDELRVPSGALIHDICGDWRKQRPVPILLGSLLKRKMLPKSTLVITTRPGALRELQLLVEQPLFIEIEGFLELDRKAYFLKHFEEETQALRAFDLMKKNAALFRMGSAPAVCWLVCTCLKRQMEKGEDPASTCLTTTSLFLRFLCSQFTAARGSCPRDCLQAPLKSVCLLAAEGVWTQTSVFDGEDLRRLGVKESALCPFLDKNILQKSKDCEGCYSFIHLSVQQFLAAVFYVLETEEEEEDVGGHRCHIGDLQKLLSKEGRLKNPSLTQVGYFVFGLSNEERAMELETTFGCLVSMEIKQQLLKCRSMPRGKKPFSTMDMKEVLYCLYESQEEELVEDTMAPVTEISIHLTNTFEMMQSSFCLKHCQNLQKISLQVGKRIFLENDTTWKSDAQVERCSCQCLPPRSQHDHHSLHLWADLCSVFSSNKNLNFLDVRESFLSHSSVRILCEQITHVTCHLQKVVIKNVSPADAYRDFCLAFIGKKTLTHLVLEGSVHSDEMLLLLLCEILKHPRCNLQYLRLGSCSDTPQRWADFSSALKINQSLKCLDLTASEFPDEGVKLLCSTLRHPMCFLQKLSLENCHLTEACCKELSSALIVNQRLTHLCLGKNNLGVGGVKILCEGLSYPECQLQTLVLCHCNINRHGCKYISKLLQGDSSLTHLDLGFNPIATGLCFLSEALKKPNCNLKCLGLWGCSITPFSCQDLASALISNQSLETLDLGQNILGQSGIMVLLEALKQKNGPLKTLRLKIDKSTMEIQKLLKDVKESNPDLTIECNNARTTRSSCCNFLS
;
A
#
# COMPACT_ATOMS: atom_id res chain seq x y z
N CYS A 1 -62.70 57.53 -8.46
CA CYS A 1 -63.15 56.29 -7.78
C CYS A 1 -62.27 55.07 -8.11
N VAL A 2 -60.94 55.16 -7.89
CA VAL A 2 -59.96 54.07 -8.14
C VAL A 2 -58.96 53.95 -6.98
N TYR A 3 -59.39 54.18 -5.72
CA TYR A 3 -58.48 54.10 -4.57
C TYR A 3 -59.14 53.57 -3.27
N GLN A 4 -60.03 52.58 -3.36
CA GLN A 4 -60.65 51.99 -2.16
C GLN A 4 -60.93 50.47 -2.22
N ILE A 5 -60.24 49.72 -3.08
CA ILE A 5 -60.30 48.24 -3.11
C ILE A 5 -58.89 47.68 -2.86
N PHE A 6 -58.28 48.10 -1.75
CA PHE A 6 -57.04 47.50 -1.21
C PHE A 6 -57.13 47.50 0.31
N ALA A 7 -58.06 46.72 0.86
CA ALA A 7 -58.07 46.38 2.28
C ALA A 7 -58.96 45.15 2.51
N PHE A 8 -58.36 43.95 2.47
CA PHE A 8 -58.85 42.85 3.27
C PHE A 8 -57.65 42.14 3.93
N PRO A 9 -57.59 42.06 5.27
CA PRO A 9 -56.53 41.38 5.99
C PRO A 9 -56.78 39.87 5.99
N PHE A 10 -55.73 39.07 5.75
CA PHE A 10 -55.76 37.63 6.01
C PHE A 10 -55.66 37.38 7.53
N PRO A 11 -56.57 36.59 8.16
CA PRO A 11 -56.47 36.27 9.57
C PRO A 11 -55.34 35.27 9.87
N SER A 12 -54.56 35.58 10.89
CA SER A 12 -53.56 34.74 11.52
C SER A 12 -54.20 33.66 12.39
N VAL A 13 -54.48 32.47 11.83
CA VAL A 13 -54.74 31.26 12.62
C VAL A 13 -54.31 30.05 11.79
N PHE A 14 -53.12 29.49 12.00
CA PHE A 14 -52.81 28.05 11.76
C PHE A 14 -51.45 27.70 12.40
N ALA A 15 -51.46 27.51 13.72
CA ALA A 15 -50.48 26.67 14.40
C ALA A 15 -51.26 25.56 15.11
N SER A 16 -50.80 24.32 14.97
CA SER A 16 -51.23 23.06 15.61
C SER A 16 -52.28 22.16 14.90
N SER A 17 -51.87 20.89 14.73
CA SER A 17 -52.60 19.64 14.38
C SER A 17 -52.72 19.20 12.90
N PRO A 18 -52.49 17.89 12.58
CA PRO A 18 -52.37 17.35 11.22
C PRO A 18 -53.64 16.64 10.72
N LEU A 19 -54.82 17.25 10.85
CA LEU A 19 -56.08 16.70 10.34
C LEU A 19 -56.96 17.85 9.85
N LYS A 20 -56.87 18.19 8.54
CA LYS A 20 -57.89 18.93 7.76
C LYS A 20 -57.42 19.16 6.31
N SER A 21 -57.23 18.09 5.53
CA SER A 21 -56.97 18.19 4.08
C SER A 21 -58.26 18.52 3.30
N GLN A 22 -59.41 17.94 3.68
CA GLN A 22 -60.67 18.16 2.95
C GLN A 22 -61.26 19.58 3.11
N THR A 23 -61.04 20.25 4.25
CA THR A 23 -61.62 21.57 4.52
C THR A 23 -60.91 22.70 3.74
N ILE A 24 -59.63 22.53 3.42
CA ILE A 24 -58.85 23.51 2.64
C ILE A 24 -59.28 23.47 1.16
N THR A 25 -59.50 22.28 0.61
CA THR A 25 -59.96 22.13 -0.78
C THR A 25 -61.37 22.67 -0.98
N LEU A 26 -62.28 22.48 0.00
CA LEU A 26 -63.65 23.03 -0.05
C LEU A 26 -63.71 24.56 0.07
N ASN A 27 -62.89 25.17 0.93
CA ASN A 27 -62.84 26.63 1.07
C ASN A 27 -62.26 27.32 -0.18
N ILE A 28 -61.28 26.69 -0.84
CA ILE A 28 -60.71 27.18 -2.10
C ILE A 28 -61.74 27.06 -3.25
N PHE A 29 -62.54 25.99 -3.27
CA PHE A 29 -63.61 25.83 -4.25
C PHE A 29 -64.72 26.89 -4.07
N PHE A 30 -65.08 27.22 -2.83
CA PHE A 30 -66.04 28.28 -2.52
C PHE A 30 -65.51 29.67 -2.91
N CYS A 31 -64.25 29.99 -2.64
CA CYS A 31 -63.63 31.24 -3.09
C CYS A 31 -63.56 31.36 -4.62
N LEU A 32 -63.25 30.26 -5.33
CA LEU A 32 -63.25 30.23 -6.80
C LEU A 32 -64.66 30.39 -7.38
N ALA A 33 -65.68 29.78 -6.77
CA ALA A 33 -67.08 29.93 -7.18
C ALA A 33 -67.58 31.38 -6.97
N GLU A 34 -67.21 32.04 -5.87
CA GLU A 34 -67.55 33.43 -5.60
C GLU A 34 -66.89 34.41 -6.60
N ILE A 35 -65.65 34.13 -7.00
CA ILE A 35 -64.91 34.91 -8.01
C ILE A 35 -65.55 34.74 -9.38
N VAL A 36 -65.93 33.51 -9.77
CA VAL A 36 -66.61 33.24 -11.05
C VAL A 36 -68.01 33.90 -11.10
N LEU A 37 -68.75 33.93 -9.99
CA LEU A 37 -70.03 34.65 -9.89
C LEU A 37 -69.86 36.17 -9.99
N LYS A 38 -68.86 36.77 -9.34
CA LYS A 38 -68.58 38.21 -9.43
C LYS A 38 -68.06 38.65 -10.80
N VAL A 39 -67.32 37.79 -11.51
CA VAL A 39 -66.90 38.02 -12.91
C VAL A 39 -68.08 37.93 -13.88
N ARG A 40 -69.08 37.08 -13.62
CA ARG A 40 -70.31 37.00 -14.44
C ARG A 40 -71.22 38.22 -14.28
N VAL A 41 -71.31 38.79 -13.09
CA VAL A 41 -72.15 39.98 -12.80
C VAL A 41 -71.55 41.27 -13.37
N SER A 42 -70.23 41.34 -13.52
CA SER A 42 -69.52 42.50 -14.11
C SER A 42 -69.40 42.46 -15.65
N ALA A 43 -69.80 41.36 -16.30
CA ALA A 43 -69.76 41.21 -17.76
C ALA A 43 -71.00 41.77 -18.49
N ILE A 44 -72.02 42.26 -17.78
CA ILE A 44 -73.29 42.72 -18.39
C ILE A 44 -73.26 44.23 -18.75
N SER A 45 -72.22 44.97 -18.37
CA SER A 45 -71.97 46.30 -18.92
C SER A 45 -70.48 46.52 -19.12
N VAL A 46 -70.11 47.20 -20.22
CA VAL A 46 -68.76 47.56 -20.69
C VAL A 46 -68.21 46.70 -21.84
N SER A 47 -67.64 47.39 -22.83
CA SER A 47 -67.32 46.91 -24.19
C SER A 47 -66.19 45.87 -24.27
N ASN A 48 -66.23 45.08 -25.36
CA ASN A 48 -65.42 43.88 -25.64
C ASN A 48 -63.88 44.04 -25.67
N SER A 49 -63.31 45.25 -25.58
CA SER A 49 -61.84 45.41 -25.60
C SER A 49 -61.18 45.32 -24.22
N VAL A 50 -61.89 45.64 -23.13
CA VAL A 50 -61.37 45.56 -21.76
C VAL A 50 -61.48 44.13 -21.19
N PHE A 51 -62.46 43.36 -21.66
CA PHE A 51 -62.73 42.00 -21.19
C PHE A 51 -61.62 40.99 -21.57
N LEU A 52 -61.00 41.14 -22.75
CA LEU A 52 -59.87 40.28 -23.16
C LEU A 52 -58.61 40.54 -22.31
N GLY A 53 -58.32 41.80 -21.96
CA GLY A 53 -57.15 42.16 -21.15
C GLY A 53 -57.26 41.67 -19.70
N VAL A 54 -58.45 41.75 -19.10
CA VAL A 54 -58.69 41.28 -17.73
C VAL A 54 -58.66 39.75 -17.66
N CYS A 55 -59.26 39.04 -18.63
CA CYS A 55 -59.19 37.58 -18.67
C CYS A 55 -57.76 37.05 -18.88
N HIS A 56 -56.94 37.71 -19.71
CA HIS A 56 -55.54 37.31 -19.91
C HIS A 56 -54.70 37.45 -18.63
N VAL A 57 -54.91 38.52 -17.86
CA VAL A 57 -54.20 38.75 -16.59
C VAL A 57 -54.63 37.76 -15.51
N TYR A 58 -55.92 37.39 -15.44
CA TYR A 58 -56.40 36.39 -14.49
C TYR A 58 -55.94 34.97 -14.84
N VAL A 59 -55.94 34.59 -16.13
CA VAL A 59 -55.42 33.28 -16.57
C VAL A 59 -53.91 33.18 -16.31
N ILE A 60 -53.14 34.24 -16.58
CA ILE A 60 -51.70 34.27 -16.27
C ILE A 60 -51.46 34.18 -14.75
N LYS A 61 -52.24 34.89 -13.92
CA LYS A 61 -52.11 34.80 -12.46
C LYS A 61 -52.50 33.44 -11.90
N ILE A 62 -53.52 32.79 -12.45
CA ILE A 62 -53.93 31.43 -12.05
C ILE A 62 -52.88 30.39 -12.47
N LEU A 63 -52.32 30.48 -13.68
CA LEU A 63 -51.20 29.65 -14.12
C LEU A 63 -49.95 29.87 -13.26
N PHE A 64 -49.64 31.12 -12.91
CA PHE A 64 -48.53 31.45 -12.03
C PHE A 64 -48.75 30.90 -10.62
N PHE A 65 -49.99 30.95 -10.10
CA PHE A 65 -50.33 30.39 -8.80
C PHE A 65 -50.29 28.86 -8.80
N PHE A 66 -50.73 28.20 -9.88
CA PHE A 66 -50.61 26.75 -10.06
C PHE A 66 -49.16 26.29 -10.19
N LEU A 67 -48.34 27.01 -10.96
CA LEU A 67 -46.89 26.77 -11.07
C LEU A 67 -46.19 26.99 -9.72
N LEU A 68 -46.58 28.02 -8.96
CA LEU A 68 -46.08 28.29 -7.62
C LEU A 68 -46.53 27.20 -6.63
N LEU A 69 -47.75 26.69 -6.73
CA LEU A 69 -48.23 25.58 -5.90
C LEU A 69 -47.52 24.27 -6.23
N ILE A 70 -47.30 23.96 -7.52
CA ILE A 70 -46.50 22.81 -7.96
C ILE A 70 -45.05 22.97 -7.48
N HIS A 71 -44.49 24.18 -7.53
CA HIS A 71 -43.14 24.47 -7.04
C HIS A 71 -43.04 24.30 -5.52
N LEU A 72 -44.01 24.82 -4.75
CA LEU A 72 -44.09 24.69 -3.30
C LEU A 72 -44.37 23.25 -2.86
N MET A 73 -45.21 22.51 -3.57
CA MET A 73 -45.46 21.08 -3.34
C MET A 73 -44.21 20.24 -3.66
N ARG A 74 -43.47 20.61 -4.71
CA ARG A 74 -42.19 19.99 -5.10
C ARG A 74 -41.09 20.24 -4.07
N GLU A 75 -40.98 21.46 -3.53
CA GLU A 75 -40.08 21.79 -2.40
C GLU A 75 -40.48 21.07 -1.10
N ARG A 76 -41.78 20.93 -0.84
CA ARG A 76 -42.29 20.28 0.37
C ARG A 76 -42.13 18.75 0.36
N ASN A 77 -42.39 18.09 -0.77
CA ASN A 77 -42.16 16.64 -0.94
C ASN A 77 -40.68 16.28 -0.96
N THR A 78 -39.82 17.16 -1.51
CA THR A 78 -38.37 16.99 -1.37
C THR A 78 -37.96 17.17 0.10
N MET A 79 -38.38 18.25 0.77
CA MET A 79 -38.08 18.49 2.19
C MET A 79 -38.60 17.38 3.14
N GLU A 80 -39.72 16.72 2.86
CA GLU A 80 -40.22 15.58 3.66
C GLU A 80 -39.38 14.30 3.46
N LYS A 81 -38.97 13.95 2.23
CA LYS A 81 -37.99 12.86 2.01
C LYS A 81 -36.62 13.17 2.62
N PHE A 82 -36.19 14.43 2.55
CA PHE A 82 -34.90 14.89 3.05
C PHE A 82 -34.86 15.07 4.59
N SER A 83 -36.00 15.31 5.25
CA SER A 83 -36.08 15.40 6.72
C SER A 83 -35.95 14.04 7.41
N ILE A 84 -36.35 12.96 6.74
CA ILE A 84 -36.16 11.56 7.20
C ILE A 84 -34.66 11.23 7.36
N TRP A 85 -33.80 11.81 6.51
CA TRP A 85 -32.35 11.55 6.53
C TRP A 85 -31.59 12.22 7.68
N LYS A 86 -32.22 13.13 8.43
CA LYS A 86 -31.61 13.76 9.61
C LYS A 86 -31.60 12.85 10.85
N ASN A 87 -32.38 11.77 10.87
CA ASN A 87 -32.61 10.91 12.04
C ASN A 87 -32.03 9.48 11.90
N THR A 88 -31.04 9.29 11.03
CA THR A 88 -30.61 7.94 10.61
C THR A 88 -29.11 7.85 10.58
N LEU A 89 -28.43 7.54 11.68
CA LEU A 89 -26.98 7.33 11.56
C LEU A 89 -26.38 6.16 12.34
N TRP A 90 -26.74 5.86 13.58
CA TRP A 90 -26.34 4.61 14.26
C TRP A 90 -27.02 4.55 15.64
N PRO A 91 -27.06 3.39 16.32
CA PRO A 91 -27.60 3.31 17.69
C PRO A 91 -26.85 4.25 18.64
N GLY A 92 -27.57 5.05 19.43
CA GLY A 92 -26.99 5.96 20.43
C GLY A 92 -26.60 7.37 19.95
N ASP A 93 -27.06 7.84 18.79
CA ASP A 93 -26.93 9.25 18.40
C ASP A 93 -27.94 10.14 19.16
N ASP A 94 -27.64 10.44 20.42
CA ASP A 94 -28.36 11.45 21.21
C ASP A 94 -27.90 12.85 20.77
N GLY A 95 -28.37 13.28 19.60
CA GLY A 95 -28.40 14.66 19.11
C GLY A 95 -27.10 15.48 19.22
N GLY A 96 -26.37 15.63 18.11
CA GLY A 96 -25.43 16.75 17.90
C GLY A 96 -23.98 16.40 17.61
N PHE A 97 -23.57 15.13 17.68
CA PHE A 97 -22.21 14.75 17.27
C PHE A 97 -22.04 14.83 15.73
N HIS A 98 -23.13 14.54 15.01
CA HIS A 98 -23.21 14.66 13.55
C HIS A 98 -22.81 16.06 13.05
N SER A 99 -23.26 17.13 13.72
CA SER A 99 -22.96 18.51 13.29
C SER A 99 -21.47 18.85 13.38
N ASN A 100 -20.71 18.23 14.29
CA ASN A 100 -19.28 18.50 14.42
C ASN A 100 -18.44 17.82 13.33
N ILE A 101 -18.83 16.61 12.87
CA ILE A 101 -18.16 15.92 11.76
C ILE A 101 -18.45 16.64 10.44
N THR A 102 -19.71 17.02 10.21
CA THR A 102 -20.11 17.74 8.98
C THR A 102 -19.59 19.17 8.95
N GLN A 103 -19.41 19.86 10.09
CA GLN A 103 -18.78 21.19 10.13
C GLN A 103 -17.28 21.20 9.83
N ARG A 104 -16.56 20.09 10.08
CA ARG A 104 -15.12 19.96 9.76
C ARG A 104 -14.83 19.47 8.35
N SER A 105 -15.83 18.91 7.70
CA SER A 105 -15.76 18.69 6.25
C SER A 105 -15.55 20.08 5.63
N PRO A 106 -14.56 20.28 4.73
CA PRO A 106 -14.39 21.57 4.07
C PRO A 106 -15.74 22.01 3.51
N LYS A 107 -16.01 23.30 3.32
CA LYS A 107 -17.18 23.75 2.56
C LYS A 107 -17.09 23.12 1.16
N LEU A 108 -17.55 21.89 0.97
CA LEU A 108 -17.31 21.10 -0.24
C LEU A 108 -17.96 21.81 -1.43
N ILE A 109 -19.05 22.53 -1.17
CA ILE A 109 -19.66 23.49 -2.09
C ILE A 109 -18.69 24.56 -2.61
N SER A 110 -17.73 25.06 -1.81
CA SER A 110 -16.76 26.04 -2.32
C SER A 110 -15.78 25.45 -3.34
N TYR A 111 -15.51 24.14 -3.26
CA TYR A 111 -14.71 23.42 -4.27
C TYR A 111 -15.53 23.07 -5.52
N LEU A 112 -16.85 23.05 -5.40
CA LEU A 112 -17.79 22.84 -6.51
C LEU A 112 -18.24 24.15 -7.18
N LYS A 113 -17.88 25.33 -6.62
CA LYS A 113 -18.24 26.67 -7.11
C LYS A 113 -17.13 27.26 -7.99
N PRO A 114 -17.46 27.97 -9.08
CA PRO A 114 -16.47 28.65 -9.92
C PRO A 114 -15.85 29.84 -9.17
N GLN A 115 -14.58 29.73 -8.76
CA GLN A 115 -13.79 30.91 -8.40
C GLN A 115 -13.10 31.48 -9.64
N THR A 116 -13.03 32.82 -9.70
CA THR A 116 -12.63 33.67 -10.82
C THR A 116 -11.14 33.62 -11.20
N SER A 117 -10.54 32.44 -11.35
CA SER A 117 -9.17 32.30 -11.87
C SER A 117 -8.97 31.08 -12.77
N ILE A 118 -8.12 31.27 -13.77
CA ILE A 118 -8.03 30.53 -15.05
C ILE A 118 -7.29 29.18 -14.89
N GLN A 119 -7.83 28.24 -14.10
CA GLN A 119 -7.40 26.83 -14.11
C GLN A 119 -8.59 25.88 -14.25
N SER A 120 -8.39 24.82 -15.04
CA SER A 120 -9.38 23.77 -15.37
C SER A 120 -10.03 23.17 -14.12
N MET A 121 -11.35 23.38 -13.95
CA MET A 121 -12.12 22.93 -12.78
C MET A 121 -12.44 21.44 -12.83
N PRO A 122 -12.27 20.67 -11.73
CA PRO A 122 -12.70 19.29 -11.69
C PRO A 122 -14.23 19.21 -11.58
N LEU A 123 -14.88 18.78 -12.66
CA LEU A 123 -16.33 18.56 -12.69
C LEU A 123 -16.73 17.24 -11.99
N THR A 124 -15.77 16.41 -11.58
CA THR A 124 -15.96 15.15 -10.85
C THR A 124 -15.18 15.17 -9.54
N VAL A 125 -15.87 14.94 -8.43
CA VAL A 125 -15.30 14.75 -7.09
C VAL A 125 -15.56 13.33 -6.63
N VAL A 126 -14.54 12.66 -6.10
CA VAL A 126 -14.62 11.30 -5.57
C VAL A 126 -14.34 11.35 -4.07
N LEU A 127 -15.36 11.06 -3.27
CA LEU A 127 -15.26 10.90 -1.82
C LEU A 127 -14.92 9.43 -1.53
N HIS A 128 -13.72 9.16 -1.02
CA HIS A 128 -13.29 7.80 -0.72
C HIS A 128 -12.87 7.63 0.74
N GLY A 129 -12.94 6.40 1.23
CA GLY A 129 -12.58 6.10 2.62
C GLY A 129 -13.12 4.75 3.09
N PRO A 130 -12.67 4.27 4.25
CA PRO A 130 -13.08 2.96 4.81
C PRO A 130 -14.60 2.80 4.98
N ALA A 131 -15.07 1.58 5.24
CA ALA A 131 -16.48 1.32 5.52
C ALA A 131 -16.96 2.12 6.75
N GLY A 132 -18.20 2.59 6.75
CA GLY A 132 -18.83 3.22 7.92
C GLY A 132 -18.36 4.63 8.30
N VAL A 133 -17.35 5.22 7.65
CA VAL A 133 -16.79 6.55 8.01
C VAL A 133 -17.68 7.76 7.70
N GLY A 134 -18.87 7.55 7.12
CA GLY A 134 -19.83 8.63 6.84
C GLY A 134 -19.78 9.24 5.43
N LYS A 135 -19.23 8.55 4.43
CA LYS A 135 -19.21 9.03 3.03
C LYS A 135 -20.60 9.39 2.48
N THR A 136 -21.55 8.48 2.61
CA THR A 136 -22.97 8.67 2.23
C THR A 136 -23.57 9.86 2.98
N THR A 137 -23.24 10.02 4.26
CA THR A 137 -23.69 11.14 5.09
C THR A 137 -23.21 12.48 4.55
N VAL A 138 -21.92 12.58 4.22
CA VAL A 138 -21.33 13.79 3.62
C VAL A 138 -21.97 14.06 2.25
N ALA A 139 -22.22 13.03 1.45
CA ALA A 139 -22.90 13.18 0.16
C ALA A 139 -24.36 13.67 0.31
N LYS A 140 -25.12 13.12 1.26
CA LYS A 140 -26.49 13.56 1.57
C LYS A 140 -26.50 14.99 2.13
N GLN A 141 -25.52 15.35 2.96
CA GLN A 141 -25.36 16.72 3.48
C GLN A 141 -25.04 17.71 2.35
N LEU A 142 -24.15 17.36 1.43
CA LEU A 142 -23.88 18.12 0.21
C LEU A 142 -25.13 18.36 -0.63
N LEU A 143 -25.99 17.36 -0.74
CA LEU A 143 -27.26 17.48 -1.46
C LEU A 143 -28.20 18.48 -0.79
N LEU A 144 -28.32 18.43 0.53
CA LEU A 144 -29.11 19.38 1.33
C LEU A 144 -28.60 20.81 1.15
N GLU A 145 -27.30 21.01 1.31
CA GLU A 145 -26.68 22.34 1.18
C GLU A 145 -26.80 22.91 -0.24
N TRP A 146 -26.72 22.07 -1.28
CA TRP A 146 -26.92 22.49 -2.68
C TRP A 146 -28.34 23.01 -2.94
N THR A 147 -29.34 22.43 -2.26
CA THR A 147 -30.74 22.86 -2.39
C THR A 147 -31.09 24.10 -1.55
N GLN A 148 -30.31 24.41 -0.52
CA GLN A 148 -30.57 25.51 0.43
C GLN A 148 -29.75 26.78 0.16
N ASP A 149 -28.84 26.77 -0.82
CA ASP A 149 -27.98 27.91 -1.14
C ASP A 149 -28.78 29.10 -1.70
N ASP A 150 -28.92 30.16 -0.90
CA ASP A 150 -29.68 31.38 -1.21
C ASP A 150 -29.18 32.14 -2.45
N GLN A 151 -27.93 31.91 -2.87
CA GLN A 151 -27.38 32.49 -4.11
C GLN A 151 -27.73 31.66 -5.38
N ALA A 152 -28.33 30.47 -5.23
CA ALA A 152 -28.71 29.56 -6.31
C ALA A 152 -30.21 29.63 -6.67
N LYS A 153 -30.89 30.74 -6.38
CA LYS A 153 -32.32 30.99 -6.70
C LYS A 153 -32.67 31.04 -8.21
N THR A 154 -31.81 30.53 -9.10
CA THR A 154 -32.15 30.27 -10.50
C THR A 154 -31.80 28.83 -10.91
N SER A 155 -32.73 27.91 -10.65
CA SER A 155 -32.86 26.61 -11.34
C SER A 155 -31.69 25.61 -11.20
N SER A 156 -31.05 25.49 -10.03
CA SER A 156 -30.10 24.40 -9.78
C SER A 156 -30.84 23.11 -9.42
N SER A 157 -30.59 22.01 -10.13
CA SER A 157 -31.20 20.69 -9.86
C SER A 157 -30.15 19.71 -9.32
N ALA A 158 -30.56 18.79 -8.46
CA ALA A 158 -29.68 17.75 -7.96
C ALA A 158 -30.39 16.39 -7.90
N PHE A 159 -29.66 15.33 -8.25
CA PHE A 159 -30.17 13.96 -8.31
C PHE A 159 -29.25 13.03 -7.50
N TYR A 160 -29.86 12.22 -6.64
CA TYR A 160 -29.21 11.16 -5.88
C TYR A 160 -29.40 9.81 -6.58
N LEU A 161 -28.33 9.07 -6.78
CA LEU A 161 -28.33 7.75 -7.42
C LEU A 161 -27.64 6.78 -6.47
N SER A 162 -28.43 5.93 -5.81
CA SER A 162 -27.94 4.84 -4.97
C SER A 162 -27.54 3.67 -5.86
N CYS A 163 -26.25 3.36 -5.96
CA CYS A 163 -25.75 2.23 -6.76
C CYS A 163 -26.37 0.89 -6.34
N LYS A 164 -26.74 0.78 -5.06
CA LYS A 164 -27.50 -0.35 -4.53
C LYS A 164 -28.87 -0.49 -5.19
N ASP A 165 -29.65 0.57 -5.26
CA ASP A 165 -31.00 0.56 -5.86
C ASP A 165 -30.94 0.38 -7.38
N LEU A 166 -29.83 0.82 -7.98
CA LEU A 166 -29.55 0.66 -9.40
C LEU A 166 -29.35 -0.80 -9.81
N ASN A 167 -28.92 -1.69 -8.91
CA ASN A 167 -28.72 -3.10 -9.22
C ASN A 167 -30.02 -3.84 -9.58
N HIS A 168 -31.16 -3.37 -9.07
CA HIS A 168 -32.48 -3.98 -9.31
C HIS A 168 -33.22 -3.37 -10.51
N LYS A 169 -32.65 -2.34 -11.15
CA LYS A 169 -33.24 -1.71 -12.33
C LYS A 169 -32.74 -2.37 -13.61
N GLY A 170 -33.68 -2.85 -14.41
CA GLY A 170 -33.42 -3.39 -15.75
C GLY A 170 -33.13 -2.31 -16.79
N THR A 171 -33.48 -2.57 -18.06
CA THR A 171 -33.33 -1.58 -19.14
C THR A 171 -34.30 -0.42 -18.95
N CYS A 172 -33.79 0.81 -18.96
CA CYS A 172 -34.59 2.03 -18.83
C CYS A 172 -34.01 3.19 -19.64
N THR A 173 -34.74 4.30 -19.78
CA THR A 173 -34.16 5.57 -20.26
C THR A 173 -33.41 6.29 -19.14
N PHE A 174 -32.55 7.27 -19.47
CA PHE A 174 -31.89 8.06 -18.42
C PHE A 174 -32.89 8.90 -17.62
N ALA A 175 -33.99 9.32 -18.25
CA ALA A 175 -35.07 10.04 -17.56
C ALA A 175 -35.78 9.16 -16.53
N GLU A 176 -36.07 7.89 -16.87
CA GLU A 176 -36.63 6.89 -15.93
C GLU A 176 -35.66 6.52 -14.80
N LEU A 177 -34.35 6.62 -15.06
CA LEU A 177 -33.32 6.38 -14.05
C LEU A 177 -33.39 7.44 -12.95
N ILE A 178 -33.51 8.72 -13.32
CA ILE A 178 -33.49 9.85 -12.39
C ILE A 178 -34.87 10.20 -11.82
N SER A 179 -35.97 9.73 -12.44
CA SER A 179 -37.34 9.94 -11.95
C SER A 179 -37.64 9.16 -10.65
N ALA A 180 -36.80 8.19 -10.27
CA ALA A 180 -36.88 7.51 -8.97
C ALA A 180 -36.82 8.49 -7.78
N ASN A 181 -36.22 9.67 -7.98
CA ASN A 181 -36.11 10.70 -6.94
C ASN A 181 -37.41 11.51 -6.76
N GLY A 182 -38.38 11.39 -7.67
CA GLY A 182 -39.71 12.00 -7.59
C GLY A 182 -40.57 11.64 -8.82
N PRO A 183 -41.68 10.89 -8.66
CA PRO A 183 -42.53 10.47 -9.78
C PRO A 183 -43.12 11.66 -10.57
N ASP A 184 -43.39 12.77 -9.87
CA ASP A 184 -43.99 14.00 -10.43
C ASP A 184 -43.04 14.80 -11.36
N LEU A 185 -41.80 14.34 -11.55
CA LEU A 185 -40.76 15.03 -12.34
C LEU A 185 -40.68 14.57 -13.80
N GLN A 186 -41.38 13.50 -14.18
CA GLN A 186 -41.16 12.80 -15.45
C GLN A 186 -41.29 13.72 -16.68
N ASP A 187 -42.30 14.60 -16.68
CA ASP A 187 -42.56 15.55 -17.77
C ASP A 187 -41.60 16.75 -17.81
N ALA A 188 -40.97 17.07 -16.68
CA ALA A 188 -40.06 18.22 -16.53
C ALA A 188 -38.57 17.87 -16.77
N ILE A 189 -38.21 16.58 -16.70
CA ILE A 189 -36.83 16.10 -16.85
C ILE A 189 -36.17 16.55 -18.17
N PRO A 190 -36.81 16.44 -19.35
CA PRO A 190 -36.20 16.88 -20.60
C PRO A 190 -35.82 18.38 -20.59
N GLY A 191 -36.62 19.22 -19.93
CA GLY A 191 -36.35 20.65 -19.76
C GLY A 191 -35.26 20.98 -18.72
N ILE A 192 -35.01 20.08 -17.77
CA ILE A 192 -33.93 20.20 -16.78
C ILE A 192 -32.60 19.76 -17.40
N LEU A 193 -32.58 18.64 -18.13
CA LEU A 193 -31.38 18.07 -18.74
C LEU A 193 -30.73 18.99 -19.78
N THR A 194 -31.49 19.91 -20.39
CA THR A 194 -30.94 20.96 -21.27
C THR A 194 -30.10 22.00 -20.52
N GLN A 195 -30.22 22.09 -19.18
CA GLN A 195 -29.46 22.99 -18.30
C GLN A 195 -28.27 22.28 -17.62
N ALA A 196 -27.56 21.41 -18.35
CA ALA A 196 -26.56 20.48 -17.80
C ALA A 196 -25.47 21.10 -16.88
N ARG A 197 -25.13 22.38 -17.03
CA ARG A 197 -24.16 23.10 -16.17
C ARG A 197 -24.64 23.36 -14.73
N LYS A 198 -25.94 23.25 -14.48
CA LYS A 198 -26.58 23.53 -13.17
C LYS A 198 -27.11 22.26 -12.50
N ILE A 199 -26.62 21.09 -12.93
CA ILE A 199 -27.06 19.79 -12.41
C ILE A 199 -25.95 19.14 -11.60
N LEU A 200 -26.27 18.74 -10.37
CA LEU A 200 -25.46 17.90 -9.51
C LEU A 200 -25.98 16.46 -9.55
N PHE A 201 -25.10 15.50 -9.79
CA PHE A 201 -25.37 14.07 -9.63
C PHE A 201 -24.52 13.51 -8.49
N ILE A 202 -25.18 12.86 -7.54
CA ILE A 202 -24.54 12.08 -6.49
C ILE A 202 -24.68 10.61 -6.85
N VAL A 203 -23.56 9.94 -7.08
CA VAL A 203 -23.49 8.49 -7.29
C VAL A 203 -22.95 7.88 -6.00
N ASP A 204 -23.82 7.31 -5.19
CA ASP A 204 -23.50 6.82 -3.85
C ASP A 204 -23.26 5.31 -3.86
N GLY A 205 -22.14 4.86 -3.28
CA GLY A 205 -21.79 3.45 -3.13
C GLY A 205 -21.31 2.80 -4.42
N PHE A 206 -20.41 3.43 -5.18
CA PHE A 206 -19.91 2.87 -6.46
C PHE A 206 -19.38 1.44 -6.34
N ASP A 207 -18.76 1.10 -5.21
CA ASP A 207 -18.26 -0.24 -4.90
C ASP A 207 -19.35 -1.30 -4.64
N GLU A 208 -20.62 -0.91 -4.57
CA GLU A 208 -21.78 -1.80 -4.39
C GLU A 208 -22.47 -2.18 -5.72
N LEU A 209 -21.96 -1.70 -6.86
CA LEU A 209 -22.49 -2.05 -8.19
C LEU A 209 -22.16 -3.51 -8.53
N ARG A 210 -23.19 -4.33 -8.75
CA ARG A 210 -23.07 -5.74 -9.15
C ARG A 210 -23.00 -5.87 -10.67
N VAL A 211 -21.96 -5.34 -11.29
CA VAL A 211 -21.80 -5.32 -12.76
C VAL A 211 -20.59 -6.12 -13.23
N PRO A 212 -20.68 -6.85 -14.36
CA PRO A 212 -19.52 -7.54 -14.93
C PRO A 212 -18.40 -6.57 -15.32
N SER A 213 -17.15 -7.01 -15.20
CA SER A 213 -15.98 -6.20 -15.57
C SER A 213 -16.10 -5.70 -17.02
N GLY A 214 -15.99 -4.39 -17.20
CA GLY A 214 -16.09 -3.75 -18.52
C GLY A 214 -17.51 -3.33 -18.94
N ALA A 215 -18.56 -3.69 -18.19
CA ALA A 215 -19.93 -3.29 -18.52
C ALA A 215 -20.13 -1.76 -18.51
N LEU A 216 -19.38 -1.04 -17.69
CA LEU A 216 -19.43 0.42 -17.58
C LEU A 216 -18.68 1.15 -18.72
N ILE A 217 -17.90 0.44 -19.55
CA ILE A 217 -17.15 1.02 -20.67
C ILE A 217 -17.65 0.56 -22.05
N HIS A 218 -18.53 -0.44 -22.11
CA HIS A 218 -19.07 -0.98 -23.35
C HIS A 218 -20.31 -0.21 -23.82
N ASP A 219 -20.49 -0.02 -25.13
CA ASP A 219 -21.68 0.58 -25.76
C ASP A 219 -22.18 1.93 -25.18
N ILE A 220 -21.25 2.72 -24.65
CA ILE A 220 -21.54 4.04 -24.04
C ILE A 220 -22.37 4.91 -25.00
N CYS A 221 -23.44 5.52 -24.49
CA CYS A 221 -24.43 6.28 -25.26
C CYS A 221 -24.47 7.75 -24.84
N GLY A 222 -24.52 8.68 -25.80
CA GLY A 222 -24.73 10.12 -25.50
C GLY A 222 -26.20 10.54 -25.50
N ASP A 223 -27.08 9.69 -26.05
CA ASP A 223 -28.51 9.98 -26.17
C ASP A 223 -29.27 9.48 -24.93
N TRP A 224 -29.72 10.42 -24.10
CA TRP A 224 -30.45 10.14 -22.86
C TRP A 224 -31.88 9.63 -23.08
N ARG A 225 -32.41 9.67 -24.31
CA ARG A 225 -33.76 9.20 -24.66
C ARG A 225 -33.81 7.71 -25.00
N LYS A 226 -32.66 7.10 -25.28
CA LYS A 226 -32.60 5.67 -25.64
C LYS A 226 -32.68 4.80 -24.39
N GLN A 227 -33.47 3.74 -24.48
CA GLN A 227 -33.48 2.70 -23.47
C GLN A 227 -32.18 1.90 -23.50
N ARG A 228 -31.50 1.82 -22.36
CA ARG A 228 -30.24 1.09 -22.18
C ARG A 228 -30.20 0.44 -20.79
N PRO A 229 -29.44 -0.65 -20.62
CA PRO A 229 -29.08 -1.17 -19.31
C PRO A 229 -28.46 -0.09 -18.41
N VAL A 230 -28.79 -0.12 -17.11
CA VAL A 230 -28.26 0.82 -16.11
C VAL A 230 -26.73 0.96 -16.11
N PRO A 231 -25.94 -0.13 -16.24
CA PRO A 231 -24.48 0.00 -16.28
C PRO A 231 -24.00 0.87 -17.45
N ILE A 232 -24.66 0.78 -18.61
CA ILE A 232 -24.32 1.59 -19.79
C ILE A 232 -24.68 3.06 -19.55
N LEU A 233 -25.85 3.34 -18.96
CA LEU A 233 -26.26 4.71 -18.64
C LEU A 233 -25.33 5.36 -17.62
N LEU A 234 -24.99 4.64 -16.54
CA LEU A 234 -24.09 5.11 -15.50
C LEU A 234 -22.67 5.30 -16.05
N GLY A 235 -22.16 4.33 -16.82
CA GLY A 235 -20.89 4.45 -17.53
C GLY A 235 -20.84 5.67 -18.46
N SER A 236 -21.95 5.96 -19.15
CA SER A 236 -22.09 7.13 -20.03
C SER A 236 -22.08 8.47 -19.30
N LEU A 237 -22.64 8.52 -18.09
CA LEU A 237 -22.57 9.68 -17.22
C LEU A 237 -21.14 9.87 -16.67
N LEU A 238 -20.52 8.80 -16.17
CA LEU A 238 -19.18 8.82 -15.57
C LEU A 238 -18.08 9.18 -16.58
N LYS A 239 -18.18 8.66 -17.81
CA LYS A 239 -17.32 9.00 -18.95
C LYS A 239 -17.68 10.34 -19.61
N ARG A 240 -18.66 11.07 -19.08
CA ARG A 240 -19.12 12.37 -19.59
C ARG A 240 -19.64 12.36 -21.04
N LYS A 241 -19.87 11.18 -21.63
CA LYS A 241 -20.48 11.07 -22.97
C LYS A 241 -21.92 11.58 -22.95
N MET A 242 -22.58 11.43 -21.80
CA MET A 242 -23.87 12.00 -21.48
C MET A 242 -23.69 13.12 -20.44
N LEU A 243 -24.30 14.28 -20.68
CA LEU A 243 -24.25 15.45 -19.78
C LEU A 243 -22.80 15.89 -19.41
N PRO A 244 -21.94 16.21 -20.39
CA PRO A 244 -20.51 16.45 -20.16
C PRO A 244 -20.20 17.61 -19.22
N LYS A 245 -21.15 18.52 -19.03
CA LYS A 245 -21.01 19.74 -18.21
C LYS A 245 -21.63 19.61 -16.81
N SER A 246 -22.15 18.44 -16.46
CA SER A 246 -22.72 18.18 -15.13
C SER A 246 -21.64 17.97 -14.08
N THR A 247 -21.98 18.30 -12.83
CA THR A 247 -21.14 18.07 -11.66
C THR A 247 -21.44 16.69 -11.10
N LEU A 248 -20.39 15.90 -10.85
CA LEU A 248 -20.48 14.54 -10.33
C LEU A 248 -19.81 14.46 -8.94
N VAL A 249 -20.51 13.91 -7.96
CA VAL A 249 -19.94 13.50 -6.67
C VAL A 249 -20.14 12.00 -6.53
N ILE A 250 -19.05 11.26 -6.37
CA ILE A 250 -19.06 9.80 -6.33
C ILE A 250 -18.52 9.36 -4.98
N THR A 251 -19.24 8.48 -4.27
CA THR A 251 -18.72 7.87 -3.05
C THR A 251 -18.23 6.45 -3.32
N THR A 252 -17.09 6.07 -2.76
CA THR A 252 -16.56 4.71 -2.96
C THR A 252 -15.60 4.26 -1.85
N ARG A 253 -15.40 2.95 -1.70
CA ARG A 253 -14.31 2.36 -0.90
C ARG A 253 -13.00 2.33 -1.70
N PRO A 254 -11.82 2.33 -1.03
CA PRO A 254 -10.52 2.29 -1.72
C PRO A 254 -10.32 1.15 -2.71
N GLY A 255 -10.98 0.00 -2.51
CA GLY A 255 -10.90 -1.17 -3.39
C GLY A 255 -11.38 -0.90 -4.83
N ALA A 256 -12.41 -0.06 -5.00
CA ALA A 256 -12.98 0.26 -6.31
C ALA A 256 -12.36 1.52 -6.96
N LEU A 257 -11.41 2.19 -6.28
CA LEU A 257 -10.77 3.40 -6.81
C LEU A 257 -10.01 3.15 -8.12
N ARG A 258 -9.38 1.98 -8.28
CA ARG A 258 -8.62 1.65 -9.50
C ARG A 258 -9.53 1.58 -10.72
N GLU A 259 -10.69 0.93 -10.59
CA GLU A 259 -11.68 0.85 -11.66
C GLU A 259 -12.25 2.25 -11.95
N LEU A 260 -12.58 3.00 -10.90
CA LEU A 260 -13.10 4.36 -11.05
C LEU A 260 -12.11 5.29 -11.73
N GLN A 261 -10.80 5.21 -11.40
CA GLN A 261 -9.72 5.99 -12.03
C GLN A 261 -9.62 5.75 -13.54
N LEU A 262 -9.97 4.56 -14.02
CA LEU A 262 -10.01 4.25 -15.46
C LEU A 262 -11.29 4.79 -16.13
N LEU A 263 -12.34 5.08 -15.35
CA LEU A 263 -13.63 5.52 -15.84
C LEU A 263 -13.76 7.04 -15.95
N VAL A 264 -13.39 7.79 -14.91
CA VAL A 264 -13.68 9.23 -14.80
C VAL A 264 -12.54 10.10 -15.34
N GLU A 265 -12.89 11.22 -15.99
CA GLU A 265 -11.93 12.20 -16.50
C GLU A 265 -11.64 13.30 -15.46
N GLN A 266 -10.35 13.52 -15.17
CA GLN A 266 -9.83 14.56 -14.24
C GLN A 266 -10.56 14.65 -12.87
N PRO A 267 -10.66 13.55 -12.10
CA PRO A 267 -11.32 13.58 -10.79
C PRO A 267 -10.48 14.28 -9.71
N LEU A 268 -11.17 14.96 -8.78
CA LEU A 268 -10.61 15.35 -7.49
C LEU A 268 -10.91 14.26 -6.45
N PHE A 269 -9.88 13.61 -5.90
CA PHE A 269 -10.03 12.63 -4.83
C PHE A 269 -9.96 13.29 -3.45
N ILE A 270 -10.94 13.01 -2.60
CA ILE A 270 -11.02 13.49 -1.22
C ILE A 270 -11.19 12.28 -0.31
N GLU A 271 -10.26 12.11 0.63
CA GLU A 271 -10.36 11.06 1.65
C GLU A 271 -11.24 11.52 2.81
N ILE A 272 -12.22 10.69 3.17
CA ILE A 272 -13.07 10.85 4.35
C ILE A 272 -12.54 9.93 5.44
N GLU A 273 -11.90 10.52 6.44
CA GLU A 273 -11.22 9.79 7.52
C GLU A 273 -12.16 9.31 8.63
N GLY A 274 -13.38 9.86 8.76
CA GLY A 274 -14.32 9.55 9.83
C GLY A 274 -13.98 10.25 11.15
N PHE A 275 -14.23 9.61 12.29
CA PHE A 275 -13.84 10.14 13.60
C PHE A 275 -12.32 10.23 13.73
N LEU A 276 -11.81 11.43 14.04
CA LEU A 276 -10.42 11.65 14.42
C LEU A 276 -10.18 11.23 15.88
N GLU A 277 -8.91 11.18 16.30
CA GLU A 277 -8.55 10.78 17.68
C GLU A 277 -9.31 11.59 18.75
N LEU A 278 -9.40 12.91 18.57
CA LEU A 278 -10.13 13.79 19.50
C LEU A 278 -11.64 13.51 19.51
N ASP A 279 -12.22 13.17 18.36
CA ASP A 279 -13.65 12.86 18.25
C ASP A 279 -13.98 11.54 18.94
N ARG A 280 -13.11 10.54 18.78
CA ARG A 280 -13.23 9.25 19.47
C ARG A 280 -13.13 9.45 20.98
N LYS A 281 -12.16 10.22 21.46
CA LYS A 281 -12.01 10.52 22.88
C LYS A 281 -13.26 11.21 23.44
N ALA A 282 -13.75 12.24 22.76
CA ALA A 282 -14.97 12.94 23.16
C ALA A 282 -16.22 12.03 23.11
N TYR A 283 -16.28 11.11 22.15
CA TYR A 283 -17.36 10.12 22.06
C TYR A 283 -17.35 9.16 23.25
N PHE A 284 -16.17 8.64 23.65
CA PHE A 284 -16.03 7.80 24.85
C PHE A 284 -16.45 8.56 26.12
N LEU A 285 -16.00 9.81 26.29
CA LEU A 285 -16.37 10.63 27.44
C LEU A 285 -17.88 10.91 27.53
N LYS A 286 -18.59 10.98 26.40
CA LYS A 286 -20.05 11.14 26.37
C LYS A 286 -20.81 9.84 26.68
N HIS A 287 -20.23 8.68 26.37
CA HIS A 287 -20.93 7.39 26.46
C HIS A 287 -20.81 6.72 27.84
N PHE A 288 -19.72 6.99 28.55
CA PHE A 288 -19.48 6.51 29.91
C PHE A 288 -19.94 7.54 30.95
N GLU A 289 -20.42 7.07 32.09
CA GLU A 289 -20.82 7.94 33.21
C GLU A 289 -19.59 8.47 33.95
N GLU A 290 -18.59 7.61 34.16
CA GLU A 290 -17.35 7.92 34.85
C GLU A 290 -16.22 8.24 33.87
N GLU A 291 -15.61 9.43 34.01
CA GLU A 291 -14.52 9.90 33.14
C GLU A 291 -13.30 8.95 33.18
N THR A 292 -12.97 8.41 34.36
CA THR A 292 -11.84 7.49 34.52
C THR A 292 -12.03 6.19 33.75
N GLN A 293 -13.26 5.66 33.71
CA GLN A 293 -13.60 4.47 32.94
C GLN A 293 -13.56 4.76 31.44
N ALA A 294 -14.07 5.92 31.03
CA ALA A 294 -14.05 6.39 29.65
C ALA A 294 -12.62 6.48 29.09
N LEU A 295 -11.71 7.10 29.85
CA LEU A 295 -10.30 7.27 29.47
C LEU A 295 -9.58 5.92 29.42
N ARG A 296 -9.82 5.04 30.39
CA ARG A 296 -9.25 3.67 30.37
C ARG A 296 -9.72 2.88 29.15
N ALA A 297 -11.02 2.91 28.83
CA ALA A 297 -11.57 2.23 27.67
C ALA A 297 -11.00 2.78 26.35
N PHE A 298 -10.85 4.10 26.25
CA PHE A 298 -10.23 4.76 25.11
C PHE A 298 -8.75 4.37 24.94
N ASP A 299 -7.98 4.36 26.03
CA ASP A 299 -6.56 3.99 26.00
C ASP A 299 -6.36 2.52 25.60
N LEU A 300 -7.25 1.62 26.05
CA LEU A 300 -7.24 0.22 25.63
C LEU A 300 -7.52 0.06 24.13
N MET A 301 -8.51 0.77 23.60
CA MET A 301 -8.79 0.80 22.16
C MET A 301 -7.58 1.33 21.37
N LYS A 302 -6.92 2.38 21.87
CA LYS A 302 -5.77 3.02 21.23
C LYS A 302 -4.55 2.10 21.14
N LYS A 303 -4.33 1.21 22.12
CA LYS A 303 -3.22 0.24 22.12
C LYS A 303 -3.32 -0.78 20.97
N ASN A 304 -4.52 -1.09 20.49
CA ASN A 304 -4.74 -1.97 19.35
C ASN A 304 -4.97 -1.16 18.07
N ALA A 305 -3.93 -1.02 17.24
CA ALA A 305 -3.99 -0.17 16.05
C ALA A 305 -5.09 -0.57 15.04
N ALA A 306 -5.43 -1.86 14.94
CA ALA A 306 -6.49 -2.32 14.05
C ALA A 306 -7.88 -1.92 14.57
N LEU A 307 -8.14 -2.14 15.86
CA LEU A 307 -9.37 -1.65 16.53
C LEU A 307 -9.46 -0.13 16.44
N PHE A 308 -8.37 0.58 16.72
CA PHE A 308 -8.31 2.04 16.65
C PHE A 308 -8.60 2.54 15.23
N ARG A 309 -8.06 1.90 14.18
CA ARG A 309 -8.42 2.24 12.79
C ARG A 309 -9.89 1.99 12.49
N MET A 310 -10.45 0.86 12.90
CA MET A 310 -11.89 0.59 12.70
C MET A 310 -12.78 1.59 13.45
N GLY A 311 -12.31 2.11 14.58
CA GLY A 311 -12.94 3.19 15.34
C GLY A 311 -13.08 4.53 14.65
N SER A 312 -12.53 4.71 13.45
CA SER A 312 -12.92 5.87 12.64
C SER A 312 -14.39 5.82 12.24
N ALA A 313 -14.97 4.63 12.15
CA ALA A 313 -16.40 4.43 11.93
C ALA A 313 -17.17 4.62 13.26
N PRO A 314 -18.14 5.54 13.32
CA PRO A 314 -18.92 5.79 14.53
C PRO A 314 -19.61 4.54 15.09
N ALA A 315 -20.12 3.66 14.22
CA ALA A 315 -20.73 2.39 14.61
C ALA A 315 -19.77 1.45 15.34
N VAL A 316 -18.48 1.45 14.97
CA VAL A 316 -17.45 0.64 15.66
C VAL A 316 -17.07 1.28 16.99
N CYS A 317 -16.98 2.62 17.07
CA CYS A 317 -16.80 3.31 18.34
C CYS A 317 -17.93 2.98 19.32
N TRP A 318 -19.19 3.02 18.87
CA TRP A 318 -20.34 2.60 19.67
C TRP A 318 -20.21 1.15 20.15
N LEU A 319 -19.85 0.23 19.26
CA LEU A 319 -19.66 -1.19 19.56
C LEU A 319 -18.61 -1.39 20.66
N VAL A 320 -17.44 -0.75 20.49
CA VAL A 320 -16.34 -0.81 21.47
C VAL A 320 -16.79 -0.24 22.81
N CYS A 321 -17.37 0.97 22.82
CA CYS A 321 -17.85 1.60 24.05
C CYS A 321 -18.87 0.72 24.78
N THR A 322 -19.87 0.20 24.05
CA THR A 322 -20.93 -0.64 24.63
C THR A 322 -20.36 -1.93 25.22
N CYS A 323 -19.44 -2.59 24.49
CA CYS A 323 -18.78 -3.81 24.95
C CYS A 323 -17.97 -3.55 26.23
N LEU A 324 -17.09 -2.55 26.22
CA LEU A 324 -16.20 -2.27 27.34
C LEU A 324 -16.97 -1.74 28.56
N LYS A 325 -17.96 -0.86 28.36
CA LYS A 325 -18.83 -0.37 29.44
C LYS A 325 -19.49 -1.52 30.19
N ARG A 326 -20.11 -2.45 29.45
CA ARG A 326 -20.79 -3.60 30.04
C ARG A 326 -19.85 -4.56 30.79
N GLN A 327 -18.61 -4.72 30.35
CA GLN A 327 -17.61 -5.50 31.07
C GLN A 327 -17.17 -4.82 32.37
N MET A 328 -16.91 -3.51 32.29
CA MET A 328 -16.49 -2.72 33.46
C MET A 328 -17.60 -2.64 34.51
N GLU A 329 -18.87 -2.55 34.10
CA GLU A 329 -20.04 -2.63 34.99
C GLU A 329 -20.16 -3.98 35.70
N LYS A 330 -19.68 -5.08 35.09
CA LYS A 330 -19.59 -6.40 35.71
C LYS A 330 -18.36 -6.58 36.61
N GLY A 331 -17.47 -5.60 36.67
CA GLY A 331 -16.20 -5.67 37.40
C GLY A 331 -15.10 -6.48 36.71
N GLU A 332 -15.25 -6.81 35.43
CA GLU A 332 -14.23 -7.51 34.62
C GLU A 332 -13.13 -6.54 34.15
N ASP A 333 -11.91 -7.04 33.89
CA ASP A 333 -10.85 -6.25 33.26
C ASP A 333 -10.99 -6.26 31.72
N PRO A 334 -11.25 -5.11 31.06
CA PRO A 334 -11.39 -5.03 29.60
C PRO A 334 -10.08 -5.23 28.81
N ALA A 335 -8.91 -5.33 29.46
CA ALA A 335 -7.63 -5.34 28.76
C ALA A 335 -7.46 -6.54 27.80
N SER A 336 -7.85 -7.75 28.22
CA SER A 336 -7.78 -8.97 27.39
C SER A 336 -8.76 -8.92 26.20
N THR A 337 -9.90 -8.25 26.36
CA THR A 337 -10.89 -8.04 25.31
C THR A 337 -10.34 -7.20 24.16
N CYS A 338 -9.56 -6.16 24.47
CA CYS A 338 -8.97 -5.27 23.46
C CYS A 338 -7.65 -5.79 22.86
N LEU A 339 -7.12 -6.90 23.35
CA LEU A 339 -5.83 -7.44 22.91
C LEU A 339 -5.84 -7.82 21.42
N THR A 340 -6.93 -8.45 20.98
CA THR A 340 -7.15 -8.87 19.59
C THR A 340 -8.47 -8.33 19.07
N THR A 341 -8.59 -8.19 17.75
CA THR A 341 -9.85 -7.76 17.15
C THR A 341 -10.92 -8.82 17.36
N THR A 342 -10.57 -10.10 17.27
CA THR A 342 -11.51 -11.21 17.45
C THR A 342 -12.12 -11.24 18.86
N SER A 343 -11.30 -11.04 19.89
CA SER A 343 -11.74 -11.04 21.29
C SER A 343 -12.83 -9.99 21.54
N LEU A 344 -12.63 -8.75 21.06
CA LEU A 344 -13.63 -7.69 21.19
C LEU A 344 -14.95 -8.01 20.48
N PHE A 345 -14.90 -8.47 19.23
CA PHE A 345 -16.12 -8.75 18.46
C PHE A 345 -16.89 -9.95 19.00
N LEU A 346 -16.19 -11.00 19.45
CA LEU A 346 -16.78 -12.13 20.13
C LEU A 346 -17.45 -11.71 21.43
N ARG A 347 -16.72 -10.99 22.29
CA ARG A 347 -17.25 -10.53 23.58
C ARG A 347 -18.42 -9.58 23.41
N PHE A 348 -18.38 -8.70 22.41
CA PHE A 348 -19.53 -7.86 22.04
C PHE A 348 -20.73 -8.74 21.68
N LEU A 349 -20.56 -9.68 20.74
CA LEU A 349 -21.64 -10.57 20.30
C LEU A 349 -22.22 -11.35 21.49
N CYS A 350 -21.38 -12.06 22.25
CA CYS A 350 -21.84 -12.94 23.33
C CYS A 350 -22.51 -12.14 24.46
N SER A 351 -21.95 -10.98 24.82
CA SER A 351 -22.52 -10.13 25.89
C SER A 351 -23.96 -9.68 25.61
N GLN A 352 -24.35 -9.52 24.34
CA GLN A 352 -25.71 -9.12 23.96
C GLN A 352 -26.77 -10.20 24.23
N PHE A 353 -26.36 -11.47 24.28
CA PHE A 353 -27.22 -12.64 24.48
C PHE A 353 -27.04 -13.30 25.87
N THR A 354 -26.12 -12.80 26.71
CA THR A 354 -26.05 -13.21 28.12
C THR A 354 -27.33 -12.80 28.88
N ALA A 355 -28.23 -13.76 29.11
CA ALA A 355 -29.44 -13.57 29.90
C ALA A 355 -29.13 -13.58 31.40
N ALA A 356 -29.86 -12.75 32.17
CA ALA A 356 -30.00 -12.96 33.61
C ALA A 356 -30.66 -14.33 33.82
N ARG A 357 -30.21 -15.09 34.83
CA ARG A 357 -30.68 -16.45 35.14
C ARG A 357 -32.19 -16.59 34.93
N GLY A 358 -32.63 -17.23 33.85
CA GLY A 358 -34.02 -17.65 33.66
C GLY A 358 -34.78 -17.23 32.39
N SER A 359 -34.21 -16.55 31.37
CA SER A 359 -34.94 -16.30 30.11
C SER A 359 -34.25 -16.86 28.85
N CYS A 360 -35.05 -17.64 28.10
CA CYS A 360 -34.78 -18.38 26.86
C CYS A 360 -33.96 -19.70 26.98
N PRO A 361 -34.44 -20.84 26.44
CA PRO A 361 -33.64 -22.05 26.28
C PRO A 361 -32.48 -21.79 25.31
N ARG A 362 -31.25 -22.17 25.69
CA ARG A 362 -30.02 -21.92 24.91
C ARG A 362 -30.08 -22.54 23.50
N ASP A 363 -30.82 -23.62 23.33
CA ASP A 363 -31.02 -24.32 22.06
C ASP A 363 -31.81 -23.49 21.01
N CYS A 364 -32.48 -22.41 21.43
CA CYS A 364 -33.29 -21.56 20.54
C CYS A 364 -32.45 -20.62 19.64
N LEU A 365 -31.18 -20.35 19.99
CA LEU A 365 -30.34 -19.38 19.29
C LEU A 365 -29.40 -19.98 18.23
N GLN A 366 -29.23 -21.30 18.22
CA GLN A 366 -28.33 -22.00 17.28
C GLN A 366 -28.76 -21.81 15.82
N ALA A 367 -30.03 -22.07 15.50
CA ALA A 367 -30.55 -21.92 14.13
C ALA A 367 -30.59 -20.45 13.65
N PRO A 368 -31.00 -19.46 14.47
CA PRO A 368 -30.82 -18.04 14.18
C PRO A 368 -29.37 -17.66 13.88
N LEU A 369 -28.41 -18.13 14.68
CA LEU A 369 -26.98 -17.85 14.47
C LEU A 369 -26.49 -18.42 13.13
N LYS A 370 -26.75 -19.70 12.85
CA LYS A 370 -26.39 -20.35 11.57
C LYS A 370 -26.93 -19.54 10.38
N SER A 371 -28.18 -19.08 10.46
CA SER A 371 -28.83 -18.27 9.41
C SER A 371 -28.13 -16.92 9.17
N VAL A 372 -27.80 -16.19 10.24
CA VAL A 372 -27.13 -14.89 10.12
C VAL A 372 -25.68 -15.05 9.67
N CYS A 373 -24.99 -16.09 10.11
CA CYS A 373 -23.63 -16.44 9.67
C CYS A 373 -23.59 -16.79 8.18
N LEU A 374 -24.56 -17.57 7.68
CA LEU A 374 -24.70 -17.87 6.26
C LEU A 374 -24.91 -16.59 5.43
N LEU A 375 -25.83 -15.73 5.87
CA LEU A 375 -26.10 -14.44 5.22
C LEU A 375 -24.84 -13.56 5.19
N ALA A 376 -24.09 -13.53 6.30
CA ALA A 376 -22.85 -12.79 6.40
C ALA A 376 -21.77 -13.33 5.45
N ALA A 377 -21.57 -14.64 5.41
CA ALA A 377 -20.58 -15.30 4.56
C ALA A 377 -20.85 -15.08 3.07
N GLU A 378 -22.09 -15.32 2.63
CA GLU A 378 -22.51 -15.02 1.25
C GLU A 378 -22.29 -13.54 0.93
N GLY A 379 -22.67 -12.65 1.86
CA GLY A 379 -22.51 -11.21 1.66
C GLY A 379 -21.06 -10.78 1.52
N VAL A 380 -20.13 -11.33 2.31
CA VAL A 380 -18.72 -10.99 2.15
C VAL A 380 -18.19 -11.46 0.80
N TRP A 381 -18.48 -12.70 0.38
CA TRP A 381 -18.00 -13.25 -0.90
C TRP A 381 -18.57 -12.51 -2.11
N THR A 382 -19.84 -12.14 -2.05
CA THR A 382 -20.53 -11.38 -3.10
C THR A 382 -20.34 -9.86 -2.99
N GLN A 383 -19.60 -9.39 -1.98
CA GLN A 383 -19.41 -7.97 -1.66
C GLN A 383 -20.73 -7.20 -1.43
N THR A 384 -21.73 -7.89 -0.90
CA THR A 384 -23.06 -7.38 -0.57
C THR A 384 -23.12 -6.89 0.87
N SER A 385 -23.54 -5.64 1.07
CA SER A 385 -23.74 -5.01 2.39
C SER A 385 -25.21 -5.01 2.86
N VAL A 386 -26.17 -5.13 1.93
CA VAL A 386 -27.62 -5.16 2.21
C VAL A 386 -28.27 -6.31 1.47
N PHE A 387 -29.16 -7.02 2.17
CA PHE A 387 -29.86 -8.20 1.70
C PHE A 387 -31.36 -7.92 1.61
N ASP A 388 -31.97 -8.24 0.48
CA ASP A 388 -33.41 -8.13 0.26
C ASP A 388 -34.13 -9.48 0.45
N GLY A 389 -35.44 -9.49 0.27
CA GLY A 389 -36.24 -10.71 0.37
C GLY A 389 -35.92 -11.77 -0.69
N GLU A 390 -35.29 -11.42 -1.81
CA GLU A 390 -34.82 -12.39 -2.80
C GLU A 390 -33.55 -13.08 -2.34
N ASP A 391 -32.60 -12.31 -1.79
CA ASP A 391 -31.37 -12.83 -1.18
C ASP A 391 -31.69 -13.79 -0.02
N LEU A 392 -32.64 -13.43 0.85
CA LEU A 392 -33.09 -14.31 1.95
C LEU A 392 -33.72 -15.61 1.43
N ARG A 393 -34.58 -15.53 0.40
CA ARG A 393 -35.22 -16.70 -0.20
C ARG A 393 -34.22 -17.61 -0.89
N ARG A 394 -33.23 -17.04 -1.60
CA ARG A 394 -32.15 -17.77 -2.28
C ARG A 394 -31.32 -18.58 -1.28
N LEU A 395 -31.09 -18.03 -0.09
CA LEU A 395 -30.30 -18.65 0.98
C LEU A 395 -31.14 -19.51 1.94
N GLY A 396 -32.45 -19.63 1.74
CA GLY A 396 -33.34 -20.36 2.65
C GLY A 396 -33.48 -19.73 4.05
N VAL A 397 -33.12 -18.45 4.22
CA VAL A 397 -33.16 -17.75 5.51
C VAL A 397 -34.55 -17.18 5.76
N LYS A 398 -35.19 -17.61 6.86
CA LYS A 398 -36.49 -17.07 7.29
C LYS A 398 -36.30 -15.75 8.02
N GLU A 399 -37.18 -14.77 7.78
CA GLU A 399 -37.13 -13.47 8.47
C GLU A 399 -37.24 -13.61 10.00
N SER A 400 -38.00 -14.59 10.50
CA SER A 400 -38.11 -14.87 11.94
C SER A 400 -36.79 -15.26 12.59
N ALA A 401 -35.85 -15.84 11.84
CA ALA A 401 -34.52 -16.18 12.33
C ALA A 401 -33.63 -14.93 12.53
N LEU A 402 -33.99 -13.80 11.91
CA LEU A 402 -33.24 -12.54 12.02
C LEU A 402 -33.68 -11.69 13.23
N CYS A 403 -34.88 -11.93 13.78
CA CYS A 403 -35.46 -11.14 14.87
C CYS A 403 -34.54 -10.97 16.09
N PRO A 404 -33.91 -12.03 16.64
CA PRO A 404 -33.04 -11.89 17.82
C PRO A 404 -31.87 -10.93 17.60
N PHE A 405 -31.38 -10.82 16.36
CA PHE A 405 -30.26 -9.97 15.99
C PHE A 405 -30.68 -8.54 15.62
N LEU A 406 -31.93 -8.35 15.18
CA LEU A 406 -32.55 -7.04 14.99
C LEU A 406 -32.78 -6.34 16.33
N ASP A 407 -33.32 -7.06 17.32
CA ASP A 407 -33.60 -6.52 18.66
C ASP A 407 -32.34 -6.02 19.38
N LYS A 408 -31.18 -6.60 19.04
CA LYS A 408 -29.86 -6.27 19.62
C LYS A 408 -29.02 -5.32 18.75
N ASN A 409 -29.59 -4.79 17.67
CA ASN A 409 -28.90 -3.91 16.70
C ASN A 409 -27.65 -4.52 16.05
N ILE A 410 -27.58 -5.84 15.93
CA ILE A 410 -26.53 -6.52 15.13
C ILE A 410 -26.89 -6.43 13.65
N LEU A 411 -28.18 -6.66 13.35
CA LEU A 411 -28.82 -6.35 12.08
C LEU A 411 -29.68 -5.09 12.21
N GLN A 412 -29.89 -4.41 11.09
CA GLN A 412 -30.75 -3.25 10.96
C GLN A 412 -31.65 -3.42 9.74
N LYS A 413 -32.91 -2.99 9.86
CA LYS A 413 -33.83 -2.92 8.72
C LYS A 413 -33.66 -1.56 8.04
N SER A 414 -33.47 -1.57 6.73
CA SER A 414 -33.36 -0.34 5.94
C SER A 414 -34.68 0.43 5.99
N LYS A 415 -34.62 1.74 6.22
CA LYS A 415 -35.79 2.62 6.08
C LYS A 415 -36.06 3.03 4.63
N ASP A 416 -35.04 2.93 3.77
CA ASP A 416 -35.10 3.34 2.36
C ASP A 416 -35.63 2.22 1.43
N CYS A 417 -35.62 0.96 1.89
CA CYS A 417 -36.10 -0.21 1.15
C CYS A 417 -36.88 -1.14 2.09
N GLU A 418 -38.15 -1.39 1.78
CA GLU A 418 -39.00 -2.29 2.55
C GLU A 418 -38.52 -3.75 2.42
N GLY A 419 -38.33 -4.44 3.56
CA GLY A 419 -37.83 -5.83 3.57
C GLY A 419 -36.32 -5.98 3.33
N CYS A 420 -35.54 -4.90 3.34
CA CYS A 420 -34.09 -4.93 3.24
C CYS A 420 -33.40 -4.95 4.61
N TYR A 421 -32.36 -5.78 4.78
CA TYR A 421 -31.59 -5.98 6.02
C TYR A 421 -30.11 -5.71 5.80
N SER A 422 -29.44 -5.06 6.76
CA SER A 422 -28.00 -4.81 6.73
C SER A 422 -27.37 -5.00 8.10
N PHE A 423 -26.11 -5.42 8.15
CA PHE A 423 -25.35 -5.43 9.40
C PHE A 423 -25.04 -4.00 9.85
N ILE A 424 -24.94 -3.79 11.16
CA ILE A 424 -24.59 -2.47 11.74
C ILE A 424 -23.28 -1.90 11.18
N HIS A 425 -22.33 -2.79 10.85
CA HIS A 425 -21.08 -2.42 10.20
C HIS A 425 -20.47 -3.62 9.45
N LEU A 426 -19.68 -3.35 8.41
CA LEU A 426 -19.00 -4.39 7.63
C LEU A 426 -18.10 -5.31 8.48
N SER A 427 -17.48 -4.79 9.54
CA SER A 427 -16.65 -5.62 10.43
C SER A 427 -17.46 -6.64 11.23
N VAL A 428 -18.72 -6.33 11.56
CA VAL A 428 -19.63 -7.29 12.22
C VAL A 428 -20.05 -8.37 11.24
N GLN A 429 -20.34 -7.99 9.99
CA GLN A 429 -20.58 -8.94 8.91
C GLN A 429 -19.35 -9.86 8.67
N GLN A 430 -18.15 -9.30 8.63
CA GLN A 430 -16.91 -10.08 8.48
C GLN A 430 -16.67 -11.03 9.66
N PHE A 431 -16.98 -10.61 10.88
CA PHE A 431 -16.89 -11.46 12.07
C PHE A 431 -17.88 -12.63 12.01
N LEU A 432 -19.15 -12.38 11.69
CA LEU A 432 -20.17 -13.43 11.57
C LEU A 432 -19.91 -14.37 10.39
N ALA A 433 -19.30 -13.86 9.32
CA ALA A 433 -18.78 -14.69 8.23
C ALA A 433 -17.61 -15.58 8.66
N ALA A 434 -16.78 -15.15 9.63
CA ALA A 434 -15.75 -16.02 10.20
C ALA A 434 -16.35 -17.08 11.12
N VAL A 435 -17.39 -16.73 11.89
CA VAL A 435 -18.17 -17.68 12.68
C VAL A 435 -18.74 -18.79 11.78
N PHE A 436 -19.27 -18.45 10.60
CA PHE A 436 -19.75 -19.45 9.63
C PHE A 436 -18.73 -20.56 9.32
N TYR A 437 -17.45 -20.20 9.15
CA TYR A 437 -16.42 -21.20 8.84
C TYR A 437 -16.11 -22.11 10.02
N VAL A 438 -16.29 -21.64 11.26
CA VAL A 438 -15.89 -22.39 12.46
C VAL A 438 -17.00 -23.24 13.07
N LEU A 439 -18.26 -23.03 12.67
CA LEU A 439 -19.36 -23.88 13.14
C LEU A 439 -19.32 -25.26 12.49
N GLU A 440 -19.58 -26.31 13.29
CA GLU A 440 -19.81 -27.65 12.75
C GLU A 440 -21.12 -27.68 11.94
N THR A 441 -21.07 -28.34 10.79
CA THR A 441 -22.27 -28.66 10.00
C THR A 441 -22.72 -30.05 10.42
N GLU A 442 -23.95 -30.16 10.93
CA GLU A 442 -24.60 -31.45 11.09
C GLU A 442 -24.74 -32.04 9.68
N GLU A 443 -24.30 -33.28 9.49
CA GLU A 443 -24.45 -34.03 8.23
C GLU A 443 -25.94 -34.21 7.94
N GLU A 444 -26.60 -33.22 7.35
CA GLU A 444 -27.91 -33.38 6.74
C GLU A 444 -27.74 -33.62 5.24
N GLU A 445 -28.17 -34.83 4.87
CA GLU A 445 -28.48 -35.44 3.58
C GLU A 445 -28.30 -34.60 2.30
N GLU A 446 -27.76 -35.28 1.27
CA GLU A 446 -27.70 -34.89 -0.13
C GLU A 446 -28.72 -33.82 -0.56
N ASP A 447 -28.18 -32.66 -0.96
CA ASP A 447 -28.74 -31.59 -1.79
C ASP A 447 -30.06 -31.93 -2.53
N VAL A 448 -31.20 -31.90 -1.81
CA VAL A 448 -32.53 -31.76 -2.44
C VAL A 448 -32.83 -30.27 -2.58
N GLY A 449 -32.09 -29.62 -3.47
CA GLY A 449 -32.43 -28.28 -3.95
C GLY A 449 -31.22 -27.48 -4.34
N GLY A 450 -30.62 -27.81 -5.49
CA GLY A 450 -29.40 -27.21 -6.06
C GLY A 450 -29.37 -25.68 -6.18
N HIS A 451 -29.25 -24.99 -5.04
CA HIS A 451 -28.97 -23.57 -4.94
C HIS A 451 -27.49 -23.44 -4.61
N ARG A 452 -26.67 -23.14 -5.62
CA ARG A 452 -25.23 -22.88 -5.42
C ARG A 452 -25.05 -21.62 -4.56
N CYS A 453 -24.65 -21.77 -3.31
CA CYS A 453 -24.05 -20.68 -2.54
C CYS A 453 -22.71 -20.26 -3.17
N HIS A 454 -22.40 -18.97 -3.20
CA HIS A 454 -21.17 -18.43 -3.79
C HIS A 454 -19.99 -18.40 -2.80
N ILE A 455 -20.14 -19.07 -1.67
CA ILE A 455 -19.16 -19.12 -0.58
C ILE A 455 -17.98 -20.00 -1.00
N GLY A 456 -16.77 -19.42 -1.00
CA GLY A 456 -15.54 -20.16 -1.24
C GLY A 456 -15.10 -20.98 -0.01
N ASP A 457 -14.29 -22.01 -0.24
CA ASP A 457 -13.66 -22.79 0.83
C ASP A 457 -12.58 -21.99 1.59
N LEU A 458 -12.12 -22.55 2.72
CA LEU A 458 -11.08 -21.94 3.57
C LEU A 458 -9.77 -21.69 2.81
N GLN A 459 -9.41 -22.54 1.85
CA GLN A 459 -8.20 -22.36 1.05
C GLN A 459 -8.30 -21.13 0.13
N LYS A 460 -9.46 -20.92 -0.50
CA LYS A 460 -9.75 -19.72 -1.30
C LYS A 460 -9.81 -18.47 -0.43
N LEU A 461 -10.38 -18.55 0.78
CA LEU A 461 -10.41 -17.45 1.75
C LEU A 461 -9.00 -16.96 2.12
N LEU A 462 -8.07 -17.90 2.33
CA LEU A 462 -6.69 -17.61 2.70
C LEU A 462 -5.78 -17.37 1.49
N SER A 463 -6.27 -17.58 0.26
CA SER A 463 -5.48 -17.39 -0.94
C SER A 463 -5.21 -15.92 -1.25
N LYS A 464 -3.98 -15.60 -1.65
CA LYS A 464 -3.58 -14.27 -2.13
C LYS A 464 -4.46 -13.78 -3.27
N GLU A 465 -4.83 -14.65 -4.21
CA GLU A 465 -5.69 -14.27 -5.34
C GLU A 465 -7.11 -13.89 -4.87
N GLY A 466 -7.71 -14.68 -3.97
CA GLY A 466 -9.02 -14.37 -3.39
C GLY A 466 -9.03 -13.03 -2.68
N ARG A 467 -8.02 -12.78 -1.82
CA ARG A 467 -7.89 -11.53 -1.04
C ARG A 467 -7.57 -10.31 -1.89
N LEU A 468 -6.83 -10.48 -2.99
CA LEU A 468 -6.60 -9.40 -3.96
C LEU A 468 -7.89 -8.99 -4.67
N LYS A 469 -8.75 -9.96 -5.00
CA LYS A 469 -10.06 -9.70 -5.61
C LYS A 469 -11.05 -9.12 -4.61
N ASN A 470 -11.01 -9.57 -3.37
CA ASN A 470 -11.90 -9.13 -2.30
C ASN A 470 -11.11 -8.89 -1.00
N PRO A 471 -10.69 -7.63 -0.73
CA PRO A 471 -9.95 -7.27 0.47
C PRO A 471 -10.68 -7.54 1.79
N SER A 472 -12.01 -7.71 1.75
CA SER A 472 -12.81 -8.03 2.95
C SER A 472 -12.48 -9.41 3.51
N LEU A 473 -11.99 -10.33 2.67
CA LEU A 473 -11.63 -11.69 3.08
C LEU A 473 -10.43 -11.74 4.02
N THR A 474 -9.54 -10.73 3.97
CA THR A 474 -8.38 -10.65 4.87
C THR A 474 -8.83 -10.55 6.33
N GLN A 475 -9.82 -9.70 6.62
CA GLN A 475 -10.34 -9.54 7.98
C GLN A 475 -11.11 -10.79 8.46
N VAL A 476 -11.86 -11.46 7.58
CA VAL A 476 -12.50 -12.75 7.90
C VAL A 476 -11.44 -13.78 8.29
N GLY A 477 -10.33 -13.85 7.54
CA GLY A 477 -9.22 -14.73 7.87
C GLY A 477 -8.63 -14.46 9.26
N TYR A 478 -8.45 -13.19 9.65
CA TYR A 478 -8.00 -12.82 11.00
C TYR A 478 -8.95 -13.33 12.08
N PHE A 479 -10.26 -13.15 11.88
CA PHE A 479 -11.27 -13.65 12.82
C PHE A 479 -11.31 -15.18 12.90
N VAL A 480 -11.15 -15.90 11.78
CA VAL A 480 -11.10 -17.37 11.78
C VAL A 480 -9.92 -17.87 12.63
N PHE A 481 -8.74 -17.28 12.48
CA PHE A 481 -7.59 -17.62 13.34
C PHE A 481 -7.86 -17.29 14.82
N GLY A 482 -8.47 -16.14 15.11
CA GLY A 482 -8.81 -15.79 16.48
C GLY A 482 -9.86 -16.70 17.11
N LEU A 483 -10.83 -17.20 16.33
CA LEU A 483 -11.88 -18.13 16.79
C LEU A 483 -11.39 -19.57 16.92
N SER A 484 -10.21 -19.89 16.39
CA SER A 484 -9.58 -21.22 16.57
C SER A 484 -8.94 -21.41 17.95
N ASN A 485 -8.93 -20.37 18.78
CA ASN A 485 -8.51 -20.46 20.18
C ASN A 485 -9.61 -21.14 21.02
N GLU A 486 -9.21 -22.10 21.85
CA GLU A 486 -10.14 -22.98 22.57
C GLU A 486 -11.03 -22.23 23.57
N GLU A 487 -10.47 -21.24 24.29
CA GLU A 487 -11.23 -20.43 25.26
C GLU A 487 -12.34 -19.62 24.57
N ARG A 488 -12.02 -19.03 23.41
CA ARG A 488 -12.97 -18.24 22.61
C ARG A 488 -14.01 -19.09 21.93
N ALA A 489 -13.63 -20.28 21.44
CA ALA A 489 -14.58 -21.25 20.93
C ALA A 489 -15.60 -21.63 22.02
N MET A 490 -15.11 -21.96 23.22
CA MET A 490 -15.97 -22.28 24.36
C MET A 490 -16.92 -21.12 24.75
N GLU A 491 -16.46 -19.87 24.70
CA GLU A 491 -17.33 -18.70 24.94
C GLU A 491 -18.48 -18.62 23.91
N LEU A 492 -18.20 -18.93 22.65
CA LEU A 492 -19.21 -18.94 21.59
C LEU A 492 -20.21 -20.09 21.78
N GLU A 493 -19.70 -21.31 22.02
CA GLU A 493 -20.50 -22.52 22.24
C GLU A 493 -21.44 -22.37 23.43
N THR A 494 -20.91 -21.87 24.56
CA THR A 494 -21.69 -21.69 25.80
C THR A 494 -22.80 -20.65 25.68
N THR A 495 -22.63 -19.66 24.79
CA THR A 495 -23.61 -18.59 24.58
C THR A 495 -24.73 -19.00 23.62
N PHE A 496 -24.40 -19.71 22.54
CA PHE A 496 -25.35 -20.01 21.46
C PHE A 496 -25.78 -21.47 21.35
N GLY A 497 -25.19 -22.38 22.15
CA GLY A 497 -25.47 -23.81 22.08
C GLY A 497 -25.03 -24.46 20.77
N CYS A 498 -23.99 -23.91 20.11
CA CYS A 498 -23.41 -24.49 18.90
C CYS A 498 -22.13 -25.29 19.23
N LEU A 499 -21.61 -26.02 18.24
CA LEU A 499 -20.30 -26.68 18.28
C LEU A 499 -19.34 -25.98 17.32
N VAL A 500 -18.10 -25.78 17.76
CA VAL A 500 -17.04 -25.15 16.97
C VAL A 500 -16.02 -26.22 16.55
N SER A 501 -15.82 -26.37 15.24
CA SER A 501 -14.92 -27.38 14.68
C SER A 501 -13.46 -27.02 14.90
N MET A 502 -12.74 -27.85 15.66
CA MET A 502 -11.29 -27.73 15.83
C MET A 502 -10.48 -28.30 14.66
N GLU A 503 -11.14 -28.96 13.71
CA GLU A 503 -10.50 -29.46 12.48
C GLU A 503 -9.93 -28.32 11.63
N ILE A 504 -10.47 -27.11 11.79
CA ILE A 504 -9.97 -25.91 11.14
C ILE A 504 -8.55 -25.60 11.57
N LYS A 505 -8.18 -25.82 12.84
CA LYS A 505 -6.78 -25.70 13.29
C LYS A 505 -5.88 -26.62 12.45
N GLN A 506 -6.31 -27.86 12.21
CA GLN A 506 -5.58 -28.79 11.34
C GLN A 506 -5.60 -28.38 9.86
N GLN A 507 -6.69 -27.80 9.34
CA GLN A 507 -6.75 -27.31 7.96
C GLN A 507 -5.85 -26.07 7.75
N LEU A 508 -5.79 -25.17 8.74
CA LEU A 508 -4.89 -24.02 8.78
C LEU A 508 -3.41 -24.47 8.79
N LEU A 509 -3.11 -25.56 9.50
CA LEU A 509 -1.80 -26.24 9.47
C LEU A 509 -1.53 -26.94 8.13
N LYS A 510 -2.52 -27.66 7.55
CA LYS A 510 -2.39 -28.45 6.30
C LYS A 510 -2.26 -27.59 5.04
N CYS A 511 -2.83 -26.37 5.03
CA CYS A 511 -2.63 -25.36 3.98
C CYS A 511 -1.14 -25.00 3.72
N ARG A 512 -0.20 -25.55 4.51
CA ARG A 512 1.26 -25.42 4.39
C ARG A 512 1.95 -26.45 3.50
N SER A 513 1.37 -27.62 3.29
CA SER A 513 2.08 -28.77 2.69
C SER A 513 1.97 -28.81 1.16
N MET A 514 2.80 -28.03 0.47
CA MET A 514 3.06 -28.17 -0.98
C MET A 514 4.57 -28.29 -1.25
N PRO A 515 4.99 -28.92 -2.37
CA PRO A 515 6.22 -29.71 -2.46
C PRO A 515 7.52 -28.93 -2.29
N ARG A 516 8.56 -29.65 -1.83
CA ARG A 516 9.95 -29.20 -1.68
C ARG A 516 10.37 -28.22 -2.80
N GLY A 517 10.75 -27.01 -2.40
CA GLY A 517 11.38 -26.01 -3.27
C GLY A 517 10.66 -24.66 -3.37
N LYS A 518 9.42 -24.53 -2.86
CA LYS A 518 8.74 -23.24 -2.71
C LYS A 518 8.72 -22.79 -1.24
N LYS A 519 8.93 -21.49 -1.01
CA LYS A 519 8.95 -20.88 0.33
C LYS A 519 7.65 -21.20 1.10
N PRO A 520 7.71 -21.43 2.42
CA PRO A 520 6.51 -21.43 3.25
C PRO A 520 5.77 -20.10 3.02
N PHE A 521 4.44 -20.14 2.96
CA PHE A 521 3.54 -19.00 2.68
C PHE A 521 3.46 -18.50 1.22
N SER A 522 3.67 -19.33 0.20
CA SER A 522 3.43 -18.89 -1.20
C SER A 522 2.00 -18.36 -1.47
N THR A 523 1.05 -18.68 -0.60
CA THR A 523 -0.36 -18.27 -0.66
C THR A 523 -0.69 -16.98 0.10
N MET A 524 0.16 -16.43 0.98
CA MET A 524 -0.13 -15.25 1.81
C MET A 524 1.10 -14.33 1.96
N ASP A 525 0.87 -13.03 2.21
CA ASP A 525 1.95 -12.14 2.64
C ASP A 525 2.38 -12.49 4.08
N MET A 526 3.69 -12.50 4.37
CA MET A 526 4.21 -12.80 5.70
C MET A 526 3.64 -11.85 6.75
N LYS A 527 3.38 -10.57 6.41
CA LYS A 527 2.73 -9.64 7.32
C LYS A 527 1.35 -10.12 7.76
N GLU A 528 0.56 -10.67 6.84
CA GLU A 528 -0.77 -11.20 7.14
C GLU A 528 -0.69 -12.47 7.98
N VAL A 529 0.31 -13.32 7.72
CA VAL A 529 0.54 -14.54 8.51
C VAL A 529 0.88 -14.19 9.97
N LEU A 530 1.80 -13.24 10.19
CA LEU A 530 2.13 -12.77 11.55
C LEU A 530 0.88 -12.22 12.27
N TYR A 531 0.03 -11.49 11.55
CA TYR A 531 -1.23 -11.00 12.09
C TYR A 531 -2.17 -12.17 12.46
N CYS A 532 -2.40 -13.12 11.56
CA CYS A 532 -3.24 -14.30 11.81
C CYS A 532 -2.79 -15.06 13.07
N LEU A 533 -1.49 -15.32 13.18
CA LEU A 533 -0.92 -16.01 14.35
C LEU A 533 -1.10 -15.19 15.63
N TYR A 534 -0.89 -13.88 15.57
CA TYR A 534 -1.19 -13.02 16.69
C TYR A 534 -2.69 -13.04 17.06
N GLU A 535 -3.63 -13.05 16.12
CA GLU A 535 -5.06 -13.15 16.47
C GLU A 535 -5.38 -14.47 17.17
N SER A 536 -4.74 -15.58 16.80
CA SER A 536 -4.95 -16.87 17.48
C SER A 536 -4.56 -16.82 18.96
N GLN A 537 -3.50 -16.10 19.33
CA GLN A 537 -2.91 -16.14 20.69
C GLN A 537 -2.57 -17.58 21.15
N GLU A 538 -2.31 -18.50 20.21
CA GLU A 538 -1.98 -19.90 20.45
C GLU A 538 -0.47 -20.15 20.22
N GLU A 539 0.30 -20.34 21.29
CA GLU A 539 1.76 -20.52 21.19
C GLU A 539 2.14 -21.78 20.39
N GLU A 540 1.44 -22.90 20.60
CA GLU A 540 1.66 -24.16 19.87
C GLU A 540 1.47 -23.97 18.36
N LEU A 541 0.39 -23.27 17.97
CA LEU A 541 0.14 -22.96 16.57
C LEU A 541 1.27 -22.10 16.00
N VAL A 542 1.74 -21.10 16.74
CA VAL A 542 2.83 -20.22 16.32
C VAL A 542 4.13 -21.02 16.14
N GLU A 543 4.48 -21.89 17.08
CA GLU A 543 5.65 -22.78 17.00
C GLU A 543 5.66 -23.62 15.74
N ASP A 544 4.57 -24.35 15.49
CA ASP A 544 4.44 -25.17 14.28
C ASP A 544 4.51 -24.34 13.00
N THR A 545 4.03 -23.08 13.04
CA THR A 545 4.02 -22.19 11.89
C THR A 545 5.39 -21.62 11.58
N MET A 546 6.12 -21.25 12.63
CA MET A 546 7.37 -20.54 12.53
C MET A 546 8.57 -21.49 12.45
N ALA A 547 8.42 -22.77 12.84
CA ALA A 547 9.43 -23.82 12.74
C ALA A 547 10.12 -23.94 11.35
N PRO A 548 9.40 -23.94 10.20
CA PRO A 548 10.03 -24.03 8.88
C PRO A 548 10.63 -22.70 8.36
N VAL A 549 10.47 -21.59 9.07
CA VAL A 549 10.88 -20.26 8.59
C VAL A 549 12.38 -20.05 8.81
N THR A 550 13.14 -19.98 7.71
CA THR A 550 14.59 -19.73 7.74
C THR A 550 14.96 -18.27 7.45
N GLU A 551 14.10 -17.52 6.77
CA GLU A 551 14.33 -16.10 6.47
C GLU A 551 13.06 -15.28 6.67
N ILE A 552 13.18 -14.11 7.29
CA ILE A 552 12.05 -13.20 7.49
C ILE A 552 12.43 -11.75 7.19
N SER A 553 11.49 -10.99 6.62
CA SER A 553 11.62 -9.56 6.37
C SER A 553 10.50 -8.82 7.08
N ILE A 554 10.87 -7.94 8.01
CA ILE A 554 9.96 -7.23 8.90
C ILE A 554 10.08 -5.75 8.60
N HIS A 555 8.95 -5.16 8.18
CA HIS A 555 8.84 -3.72 7.94
C HIS A 555 7.84 -3.12 8.93
N LEU A 556 8.36 -2.40 9.91
CA LEU A 556 7.63 -1.80 11.02
C LEU A 556 7.23 -0.35 10.70
N THR A 557 5.94 -0.11 10.53
CA THR A 557 5.35 1.22 10.28
C THR A 557 4.51 1.73 11.45
N ASN A 558 4.08 0.82 12.33
CA ASN A 558 3.37 1.12 13.58
C ASN A 558 3.76 0.12 14.68
N THR A 559 3.43 0.44 15.94
CA THR A 559 3.73 -0.38 17.13
C THR A 559 3.06 -1.75 17.12
N PHE A 560 1.93 -1.86 16.44
CA PHE A 560 1.15 -3.10 16.38
C PHE A 560 1.82 -4.16 15.49
N GLU A 561 2.41 -3.77 14.35
CA GLU A 561 3.26 -4.68 13.56
C GLU A 561 4.47 -5.18 14.37
N MET A 562 5.01 -4.35 15.27
CA MET A 562 6.10 -4.75 16.16
C MET A 562 5.65 -5.79 17.18
N MET A 563 4.48 -5.60 17.78
CA MET A 563 3.88 -6.54 18.73
C MET A 563 3.62 -7.92 18.09
N GLN A 564 3.08 -7.95 16.87
CA GLN A 564 2.84 -9.19 16.13
C GLN A 564 4.14 -9.91 15.80
N SER A 565 5.13 -9.14 15.35
CA SER A 565 6.45 -9.67 15.00
C SER A 565 7.17 -10.21 16.22
N SER A 566 7.14 -9.50 17.35
CA SER A 566 7.79 -9.93 18.58
C SER A 566 7.13 -11.19 19.17
N PHE A 567 5.81 -11.30 19.11
CA PHE A 567 5.07 -12.51 19.49
C PHE A 567 5.52 -13.73 18.67
N CYS A 568 5.54 -13.62 17.34
CA CYS A 568 5.85 -14.76 16.47
C CYS A 568 7.34 -15.14 16.45
N LEU A 569 8.25 -14.15 16.53
CA LEU A 569 9.68 -14.40 16.42
C LEU A 569 10.25 -15.21 17.59
N LYS A 570 9.63 -15.14 18.78
CA LYS A 570 10.03 -15.91 19.96
C LYS A 570 10.04 -17.43 19.70
N HIS A 571 9.20 -17.90 18.78
CA HIS A 571 9.01 -19.31 18.46
C HIS A 571 9.72 -19.74 17.16
N CYS A 572 10.52 -18.86 16.54
CA CYS A 572 11.32 -19.19 15.36
C CYS A 572 12.58 -19.96 15.76
N GLN A 573 12.63 -21.28 15.57
CA GLN A 573 13.80 -22.10 15.95
C GLN A 573 14.88 -22.18 14.85
N ASN A 574 14.50 -22.12 13.57
CA ASN A 574 15.39 -22.35 12.43
C ASN A 574 15.74 -21.07 11.65
N LEU A 575 15.45 -19.89 12.20
CA LEU A 575 15.71 -18.62 11.55
C LEU A 575 17.22 -18.42 11.32
N GLN A 576 17.61 -18.20 10.06
CA GLN A 576 18.99 -17.96 9.64
C GLN A 576 19.21 -16.49 9.28
N LYS A 577 18.19 -15.81 8.75
CA LYS A 577 18.26 -14.42 8.31
C LYS A 577 17.07 -13.58 8.78
N ILE A 578 17.36 -12.40 9.31
CA ILE A 578 16.37 -11.37 9.59
C ILE A 578 16.69 -10.08 8.84
N SER A 579 15.70 -9.54 8.15
CA SER A 579 15.76 -8.23 7.52
C SER A 579 14.81 -7.25 8.21
N LEU A 580 15.31 -6.11 8.66
CA LEU A 580 14.58 -5.12 9.44
C LEU A 580 14.51 -3.78 8.69
N GLN A 581 13.31 -3.22 8.61
CA GLN A 581 13.06 -1.85 8.19
C GLN A 581 12.14 -1.17 9.21
N VAL A 582 12.59 -0.07 9.82
CA VAL A 582 11.85 0.66 10.85
C VAL A 582 11.44 2.04 10.37
N GLY A 583 10.15 2.33 10.34
CA GLY A 583 9.61 3.61 9.90
C GLY A 583 9.82 4.74 10.92
N LYS A 584 9.90 5.98 10.42
CA LYS A 584 10.21 7.21 11.19
C LYS A 584 9.33 7.48 12.42
N ARG A 585 8.11 6.91 12.49
CA ARG A 585 7.14 7.20 13.55
C ARG A 585 7.09 6.15 14.65
N ILE A 586 7.92 5.11 14.59
CA ILE A 586 7.92 4.01 15.56
C ILE A 586 8.51 4.43 16.90
N PHE A 587 9.70 5.03 16.86
CA PHE A 587 10.37 5.62 18.00
C PHE A 587 10.26 7.13 17.84
N LEU A 588 9.52 7.80 18.72
CA LEU A 588 9.47 9.25 18.72
C LEU A 588 10.77 9.74 19.37
N GLU A 589 11.51 10.60 18.68
CA GLU A 589 12.71 11.22 19.24
C GLU A 589 12.30 12.16 20.38
N ASN A 590 12.48 11.71 21.61
CA ASN A 590 12.71 12.58 22.74
C ASN A 590 14.22 12.58 22.99
N ASP A 591 14.97 13.50 22.37
CA ASP A 591 16.33 13.85 22.84
C ASP A 591 16.85 15.10 22.11
N THR A 592 16.35 16.26 22.51
CA THR A 592 17.23 17.43 22.60
C THR A 592 17.31 17.82 24.06
N THR A 593 18.52 17.70 24.61
CA THR A 593 19.01 18.28 25.87
C THR A 593 18.70 17.53 27.18
N TRP A 594 19.56 16.55 27.51
CA TRP A 594 20.17 16.56 28.85
C TRP A 594 21.24 17.64 28.91
N LYS A 595 20.81 18.91 28.99
CA LYS A 595 21.64 19.98 29.55
C LYS A 595 21.09 20.30 30.93
N SER A 596 21.90 19.97 31.93
CA SER A 596 21.99 20.55 33.28
C SER A 596 20.78 21.30 33.83
N ASP A 597 20.33 20.84 35.00
CA ASP A 597 19.54 21.58 35.98
C ASP A 597 19.73 23.10 35.92
N ALA A 598 18.70 23.81 35.46
CA ALA A 598 18.22 25.08 36.00
C ALA A 598 17.15 25.68 35.07
N GLN A 599 15.98 25.94 35.66
CA GLN A 599 14.95 26.90 35.20
C GLN A 599 14.29 26.66 33.84
N VAL A 600 13.14 25.97 33.85
CA VAL A 600 12.01 26.38 32.99
C VAL A 600 10.73 26.40 33.83
N GLU A 601 10.26 27.61 34.09
CA GLU A 601 8.99 27.90 34.73
C GLU A 601 7.78 27.44 33.89
N ARG A 602 6.85 26.83 34.60
CA ARG A 602 5.38 26.79 34.41
C ARG A 602 4.84 27.43 33.13
N CYS A 603 4.38 26.59 32.20
CA CYS A 603 3.20 26.88 31.39
C CYS A 603 2.17 25.77 31.60
N SER A 604 1.14 26.10 32.38
CA SER A 604 0.00 25.26 32.73
C SER A 604 -1.05 25.27 31.61
N CYS A 605 -0.96 24.28 30.74
CA CYS A 605 -2.09 23.78 29.94
C CYS A 605 -2.15 22.26 30.12
N GLN A 606 -2.86 21.82 31.16
CA GLN A 606 -3.14 20.41 31.44
C GLN A 606 -4.16 19.90 30.41
N CYS A 607 -3.73 19.07 29.45
CA CYS A 607 -4.57 18.10 28.70
C CYS A 607 -3.73 17.30 27.67
N LEU A 608 -2.62 16.67 28.08
CA LEU A 608 -1.93 15.62 27.30
C LEU A 608 -1.50 14.52 28.27
N PRO A 609 -1.72 13.22 27.97
CA PRO A 609 -1.13 12.16 28.78
C PRO A 609 0.41 12.23 28.68
N PRO A 610 1.14 11.76 29.70
CA PRO A 610 2.60 11.88 29.72
C PRO A 610 3.21 11.14 28.53
N ARG A 611 3.86 11.90 27.63
CA ARG A 611 4.51 11.39 26.40
C ARG A 611 5.60 10.34 26.65
N SER A 612 6.06 10.16 27.89
CA SER A 612 7.07 9.17 28.28
C SER A 612 6.58 7.71 28.28
N GLN A 613 5.28 7.45 28.43
CA GLN A 613 4.77 6.06 28.52
C GLN A 613 4.76 5.33 27.16
N HIS A 614 4.54 6.05 26.07
CA HIS A 614 4.47 5.45 24.73
C HIS A 614 5.84 4.95 24.26
N ASP A 615 6.90 5.72 24.49
CA ASP A 615 8.27 5.31 24.14
C ASP A 615 8.72 4.10 24.95
N HIS A 616 8.39 4.04 26.25
CA HIS A 616 8.71 2.87 27.07
C HIS A 616 8.04 1.58 26.58
N HIS A 617 6.78 1.65 26.12
CA HIS A 617 6.10 0.47 25.58
C HIS A 617 6.70 0.02 24.25
N SER A 618 6.96 0.95 23.32
CA SER A 618 7.64 0.64 22.04
C SER A 618 9.03 0.02 22.27
N LEU A 619 9.79 0.53 23.23
CA LEU A 619 11.11 -0.01 23.56
C LEU A 619 11.05 -1.41 24.19
N HIS A 620 10.02 -1.70 24.98
CA HIS A 620 9.80 -3.06 25.51
C HIS A 620 9.50 -4.05 24.39
N LEU A 621 8.56 -3.72 23.49
CA LEU A 621 8.24 -4.55 22.33
C LEU A 621 9.45 -4.74 21.41
N TRP A 622 10.28 -3.70 21.28
CA TRP A 622 11.54 -3.77 20.55
C TRP A 622 12.56 -4.71 21.21
N ALA A 623 12.66 -4.68 22.54
CA ALA A 623 13.50 -5.61 23.29
C ALA A 623 13.03 -7.06 23.13
N ASP A 624 11.71 -7.29 23.20
CA ASP A 624 11.10 -8.59 22.92
C ASP A 624 11.45 -9.07 21.51
N LEU A 625 11.35 -8.20 20.50
CA LEU A 625 11.71 -8.52 19.12
C LEU A 625 13.20 -8.86 19.00
N CYS A 626 14.08 -8.05 19.61
CA CYS A 626 15.53 -8.24 19.54
C CYS A 626 16.01 -9.46 20.36
N SER A 627 15.20 -10.00 21.27
CA SER A 627 15.56 -11.22 22.01
C SER A 627 15.87 -12.40 21.09
N VAL A 628 15.35 -12.39 19.85
CA VAL A 628 15.64 -13.41 18.83
C VAL A 628 17.15 -13.55 18.53
N PHE A 629 17.95 -12.48 18.68
CA PHE A 629 19.40 -12.53 18.44
C PHE A 629 20.17 -13.29 19.52
N SER A 630 19.62 -13.38 20.73
CA SER A 630 20.22 -14.13 21.83
C SER A 630 19.59 -15.52 22.01
N SER A 631 18.32 -15.71 21.63
CA SER A 631 17.63 -17.01 21.75
C SER A 631 17.85 -17.94 20.55
N ASN A 632 17.98 -17.42 19.34
CA ASN A 632 18.10 -18.25 18.13
C ASN A 632 19.57 -18.59 17.80
N LYS A 633 19.90 -19.88 17.86
CA LYS A 633 21.27 -20.40 17.60
C LYS A 633 21.67 -20.43 16.12
N ASN A 634 20.69 -20.46 15.21
CA ASN A 634 20.90 -20.58 13.76
C ASN A 634 21.02 -19.22 13.07
N LEU A 635 20.62 -18.14 13.75
CA LEU A 635 20.59 -16.78 13.21
C LEU A 635 22.01 -16.27 12.96
N ASN A 636 22.36 -16.17 11.69
CA ASN A 636 23.70 -15.81 11.24
C ASN A 636 23.74 -14.56 10.35
N PHE A 637 22.59 -14.07 9.88
CA PHE A 637 22.51 -12.91 9.01
C PHE A 637 21.50 -11.86 9.53
N LEU A 638 22.00 -10.67 9.84
CA LEU A 638 21.23 -9.45 10.10
C LEU A 638 21.34 -8.46 8.93
N ASP A 639 20.21 -7.99 8.42
CA ASP A 639 20.12 -6.93 7.40
C ASP A 639 19.19 -5.81 7.86
N VAL A 640 19.73 -4.66 8.27
CA VAL A 640 18.97 -3.48 8.69
C VAL A 640 19.08 -2.41 7.59
N ARG A 641 17.95 -1.99 7.02
CA ARG A 641 17.93 -0.99 5.93
C ARG A 641 16.88 0.07 6.14
N GLU A 642 17.15 1.29 5.65
CA GLU A 642 16.18 2.39 5.58
C GLU A 642 15.39 2.57 6.88
N SER A 643 16.12 2.58 8.00
CA SER A 643 15.54 2.43 9.34
C SER A 643 15.76 3.66 10.20
N PHE A 644 14.69 4.14 10.80
CA PHE A 644 14.69 5.24 11.76
C PHE A 644 14.56 4.68 13.17
N LEU A 645 15.69 4.55 13.84
CA LEU A 645 15.83 4.09 15.22
C LEU A 645 15.98 5.32 16.15
N SER A 646 15.85 5.10 17.46
CA SER A 646 16.33 6.01 18.51
C SER A 646 17.59 5.46 19.18
N HIS A 647 18.37 6.31 19.88
CA HIS A 647 19.56 5.86 20.62
C HIS A 647 19.25 4.67 21.56
N SER A 648 18.12 4.72 22.26
CA SER A 648 17.68 3.62 23.14
C SER A 648 17.43 2.32 22.38
N SER A 649 16.78 2.38 21.22
CA SER A 649 16.52 1.18 20.41
C SER A 649 17.79 0.59 19.79
N VAL A 650 18.75 1.43 19.38
CA VAL A 650 20.07 0.98 18.91
C VAL A 650 20.82 0.28 20.03
N ARG A 651 20.86 0.87 21.23
CA ARG A 651 21.48 0.27 22.41
C ARG A 651 20.91 -1.12 22.71
N ILE A 652 19.59 -1.27 22.73
CA ILE A 652 18.92 -2.57 22.98
C ILE A 652 19.35 -3.60 21.92
N LEU A 653 19.37 -3.22 20.64
CA LEU A 653 19.78 -4.13 19.57
C LEU A 653 21.26 -4.54 19.71
N CYS A 654 22.15 -3.58 19.99
CA CYS A 654 23.56 -3.82 20.24
C CYS A 654 23.80 -4.73 21.46
N GLU A 655 23.04 -4.57 22.54
CA GLU A 655 23.10 -5.45 23.72
C GLU A 655 22.76 -6.91 23.36
N GLN A 656 21.73 -7.13 22.53
CA GLN A 656 21.37 -8.48 22.08
C GLN A 656 22.41 -9.07 21.13
N ILE A 657 23.00 -8.25 20.25
CA ILE A 657 24.06 -8.67 19.32
C ILE A 657 25.37 -9.00 20.06
N THR A 658 25.69 -8.25 21.13
CA THR A 658 26.90 -8.46 21.95
C THR A 658 26.82 -9.72 22.81
N HIS A 659 25.64 -10.28 23.02
CA HIS A 659 25.44 -11.52 23.76
C HIS A 659 26.28 -12.69 23.22
N VAL A 660 26.72 -13.60 24.09
CA VAL A 660 27.63 -14.71 23.74
C VAL A 660 26.97 -15.75 22.84
N THR A 661 25.66 -15.91 22.94
CA THR A 661 24.85 -16.84 22.13
C THR A 661 24.50 -16.29 20.74
N CYS A 662 24.83 -15.03 20.44
CA CYS A 662 24.62 -14.44 19.13
C CYS A 662 25.73 -14.91 18.17
N HIS A 663 25.35 -15.59 17.08
CA HIS A 663 26.25 -16.21 16.11
C HIS A 663 26.27 -15.50 14.75
N LEU A 664 25.97 -14.19 14.73
CA LEU A 664 25.97 -13.42 13.50
C LEU A 664 27.32 -13.53 12.76
N GLN A 665 27.24 -13.94 11.50
CA GLN A 665 28.35 -14.05 10.55
C GLN A 665 28.32 -12.91 9.53
N LYS A 666 27.13 -12.50 9.12
CA LYS A 666 26.92 -11.43 8.15
C LYS A 666 26.04 -10.34 8.74
N VAL A 667 26.52 -9.11 8.67
CA VAL A 667 25.76 -7.94 9.08
C VAL A 667 25.77 -6.90 7.96
N VAL A 668 24.59 -6.41 7.62
CA VAL A 668 24.37 -5.34 6.65
C VAL A 668 23.58 -4.23 7.33
N ILE A 669 24.12 -3.02 7.33
CA ILE A 669 23.49 -1.83 7.93
C ILE A 669 23.52 -0.75 6.85
N LYS A 670 22.33 -0.35 6.38
CA LYS A 670 22.18 0.64 5.30
C LYS A 670 21.19 1.74 5.64
N ASN A 671 21.58 3.00 5.49
CA ASN A 671 20.69 4.16 5.68
C ASN A 671 19.91 4.09 7.00
N VAL A 672 20.63 3.82 8.10
CA VAL A 672 20.08 3.83 9.46
C VAL A 672 20.26 5.20 10.12
N SER A 673 19.23 5.67 10.81
CA SER A 673 19.22 6.86 11.66
C SER A 673 19.03 6.43 13.12
N PRO A 674 19.62 7.12 14.11
CA PRO A 674 20.51 8.28 13.97
C PRO A 674 21.88 7.90 13.39
N ALA A 675 22.62 8.89 12.87
CA ALA A 675 23.88 8.65 12.16
C ALA A 675 25.00 8.09 13.07
N ASP A 676 24.95 8.36 14.38
CA ASP A 676 25.85 7.79 15.38
C ASP A 676 25.53 6.33 15.73
N ALA A 677 24.41 5.78 15.26
CA ALA A 677 24.10 4.36 15.45
C ALA A 677 25.20 3.44 14.88
N TYR A 678 25.89 3.86 13.81
CA TYR A 678 27.00 3.10 13.22
C TYR A 678 28.17 2.94 14.20
N ARG A 679 28.43 3.94 15.05
CA ARG A 679 29.42 3.85 16.12
C ARG A 679 29.04 2.77 17.13
N ASP A 680 27.79 2.75 17.58
CA ASP A 680 27.30 1.74 18.53
C ASP A 680 27.36 0.33 17.95
N PHE A 681 27.01 0.16 16.68
CA PHE A 681 27.16 -1.11 15.98
C PHE A 681 28.63 -1.54 15.91
N CYS A 682 29.54 -0.64 15.54
CA CYS A 682 30.97 -0.95 15.52
C CYS A 682 31.49 -1.36 16.91
N LEU A 683 31.10 -0.67 17.98
CA LEU A 683 31.43 -1.06 19.35
C LEU A 683 30.93 -2.48 19.66
N ALA A 684 29.71 -2.83 19.23
CA ALA A 684 29.13 -4.15 19.41
C ALA A 684 29.87 -5.28 18.66
N PHE A 685 30.60 -4.94 17.59
CA PHE A 685 31.34 -5.91 16.77
C PHE A 685 32.80 -6.13 17.19
N ILE A 686 33.36 -5.28 18.07
CA ILE A 686 34.72 -5.47 18.57
C ILE A 686 34.83 -6.84 19.26
N GLY A 687 35.76 -7.66 18.80
CA GLY A 687 36.00 -8.99 19.35
C GLY A 687 35.01 -10.09 18.95
N LYS A 688 34.07 -9.83 18.04
CA LYS A 688 33.12 -10.83 17.54
C LYS A 688 33.76 -11.76 16.53
N LYS A 689 34.26 -12.92 17.01
CA LYS A 689 34.93 -13.95 16.19
C LYS A 689 34.05 -14.59 15.10
N THR A 690 32.73 -14.55 15.26
CA THR A 690 31.79 -15.14 14.29
C THR A 690 31.59 -14.26 13.07
N LEU A 691 31.83 -12.95 13.19
CA LEU A 691 31.57 -11.98 12.14
C LEU A 691 32.61 -12.11 11.01
N THR A 692 32.14 -12.44 9.82
CA THR A 692 32.96 -12.61 8.60
C THR A 692 32.63 -11.60 7.51
N HIS A 693 31.43 -11.04 7.51
CA HIS A 693 30.97 -10.09 6.50
C HIS A 693 30.30 -8.89 7.16
N LEU A 694 30.80 -7.68 6.87
CA LEU A 694 30.27 -6.44 7.37
C LEU A 694 30.07 -5.43 6.23
N VAL A 695 28.85 -4.89 6.13
CA VAL A 695 28.50 -3.82 5.20
C VAL A 695 27.89 -2.67 5.99
N LEU A 696 28.51 -1.50 5.91
CA LEU A 696 28.03 -0.25 6.52
C LEU A 696 27.89 0.79 5.41
N GLU A 697 26.67 1.22 5.08
CA GLU A 697 26.42 2.23 4.04
C GLU A 697 25.40 3.26 4.50
N GLY A 698 25.62 4.55 4.27
CA GLY A 698 24.62 5.58 4.54
C GLY A 698 25.26 6.96 4.59
N SER A 699 24.52 7.96 5.10
CA SER A 699 25.07 9.28 5.38
C SER A 699 26.02 9.22 6.58
N VAL A 700 27.15 8.51 6.40
CA VAL A 700 28.24 8.33 7.36
C VAL A 700 29.05 9.62 7.55
N HIS A 701 28.74 10.65 6.77
CA HIS A 701 29.43 11.96 6.71
C HIS A 701 29.46 12.75 8.03
N SER A 702 28.88 12.26 9.12
CA SER A 702 28.78 12.98 10.39
C SER A 702 29.40 12.28 11.61
N ASP A 703 30.04 11.11 11.47
CA ASP A 703 30.69 10.44 12.61
C ASP A 703 32.19 10.18 12.40
N GLU A 704 33.01 11.11 12.90
CA GLU A 704 34.49 11.04 12.89
C GLU A 704 35.06 9.81 13.63
N MET A 705 34.24 9.07 14.40
CA MET A 705 34.68 7.90 15.16
C MET A 705 34.51 6.59 14.41
N LEU A 706 33.79 6.56 13.28
CA LEU A 706 33.50 5.29 12.61
C LEU A 706 34.77 4.57 12.14
N LEU A 707 35.64 5.26 11.40
CA LEU A 707 36.86 4.66 10.86
C LEU A 707 37.81 4.23 11.98
N LEU A 708 37.86 4.98 13.08
CA LEU A 708 38.57 4.59 14.30
C LEU A 708 38.09 3.25 14.86
N LEU A 709 36.79 3.08 15.08
CA LEU A 709 36.27 1.84 15.64
C LEU A 709 36.43 0.65 14.69
N LEU A 710 36.36 0.89 13.39
CA LEU A 710 36.70 -0.12 12.38
C LEU A 710 38.18 -0.53 12.48
N CYS A 711 39.09 0.40 12.75
CA CYS A 711 40.49 0.06 13.03
C CYS A 711 40.61 -0.86 14.25
N GLU A 712 39.87 -0.58 15.32
CA GLU A 712 39.87 -1.42 16.52
C GLU A 712 39.31 -2.82 16.24
N ILE A 713 38.24 -2.94 15.44
CA ILE A 713 37.71 -4.24 14.98
C ILE A 713 38.79 -5.00 14.20
N LEU A 714 39.48 -4.36 13.25
CA LEU A 714 40.47 -5.00 12.39
C LEU A 714 41.74 -5.40 13.14
N LYS A 715 42.18 -4.61 14.12
CA LYS A 715 43.36 -4.89 14.97
C LYS A 715 43.09 -5.96 16.02
N HIS A 716 41.82 -6.20 16.37
CA HIS A 716 41.48 -7.14 17.43
C HIS A 716 41.92 -8.58 17.08
N PRO A 717 42.58 -9.33 17.99
CA PRO A 717 43.18 -10.64 17.68
C PRO A 717 42.17 -11.74 17.31
N ARG A 718 40.91 -11.57 17.73
CA ARG A 718 39.79 -12.48 17.38
C ARG A 718 39.05 -12.07 16.10
N CYS A 719 39.50 -11.03 15.39
CA CYS A 719 38.86 -10.60 14.16
C CYS A 719 38.95 -11.70 13.09
N ASN A 720 37.81 -12.07 12.52
CA ASN A 720 37.70 -13.04 11.43
C ASN A 720 36.98 -12.43 10.22
N LEU A 721 36.99 -11.10 10.13
CA LEU A 721 36.31 -10.38 9.07
C LEU A 721 37.00 -10.66 7.74
N GLN A 722 36.28 -11.20 6.76
CA GLN A 722 36.77 -11.56 5.42
C GLN A 722 36.33 -10.55 4.36
N TYR A 723 35.16 -9.93 4.57
CA TYR A 723 34.58 -8.94 3.68
C TYR A 723 34.18 -7.69 4.48
N LEU A 724 34.66 -6.53 4.05
CA LEU A 724 34.27 -5.22 4.57
C LEU A 724 33.85 -4.32 3.42
N ARG A 725 32.64 -3.75 3.51
CA ARG A 725 32.19 -2.67 2.63
C ARG A 725 31.83 -1.43 3.45
N LEU A 726 32.42 -0.32 3.07
CA LEU A 726 32.11 1.01 3.58
C LEU A 726 31.47 1.80 2.43
N GLY A 727 30.22 2.24 2.62
CA GLY A 727 29.62 3.26 1.76
C GLY A 727 30.32 4.60 1.94
N SER A 728 29.92 5.61 1.16
CA SER A 728 30.58 6.92 1.05
C SER A 728 31.18 7.43 2.36
N CYS A 729 32.47 7.14 2.55
CA CYS A 729 33.24 7.51 3.72
C CYS A 729 34.16 8.67 3.32
N SER A 730 34.15 9.73 4.13
CA SER A 730 35.08 10.84 4.05
C SER A 730 35.68 11.04 5.44
N ASP A 731 37.01 11.06 5.53
CA ASP A 731 37.71 11.19 6.81
C ASP A 731 39.08 11.84 6.61
N THR A 732 39.71 12.24 7.70
CA THR A 732 41.02 12.91 7.70
C THR A 732 42.14 11.99 7.20
N PRO A 733 43.23 12.55 6.63
CA PRO A 733 44.39 11.76 6.22
C PRO A 733 44.99 10.91 7.36
N GLN A 734 44.96 11.41 8.60
CA GLN A 734 45.43 10.66 9.77
C GLN A 734 44.59 9.40 10.01
N ARG A 735 43.27 9.49 9.87
CA ARG A 735 42.35 8.35 10.05
C ARG A 735 42.54 7.29 8.98
N TRP A 736 42.79 7.72 7.74
CA TRP A 736 43.22 6.80 6.68
C TRP A 736 44.59 6.16 6.95
N ALA A 737 45.51 6.87 7.61
CA ALA A 737 46.79 6.30 8.05
C ALA A 737 46.58 5.24 9.15
N ASP A 738 45.71 5.52 10.11
CA ASP A 738 45.33 4.58 11.17
C ASP A 738 44.67 3.32 10.55
N PHE A 739 43.78 3.49 9.58
CA PHE A 739 43.13 2.38 8.86
C PHE A 739 44.13 1.57 8.03
N SER A 740 45.04 2.24 7.32
CA SER A 740 46.17 1.62 6.62
C SER A 740 47.03 0.77 7.57
N SER A 741 47.29 1.26 8.78
CA SER A 741 48.04 0.52 9.80
C SER A 741 47.29 -0.73 10.29
N ALA A 742 45.98 -0.62 10.50
CA ALA A 742 45.14 -1.74 10.92
C ALA A 742 45.13 -2.86 9.85
N LEU A 743 44.99 -2.49 8.59
CA LEU A 743 45.02 -3.41 7.45
C LEU A 743 46.37 -4.13 7.27
N LYS A 744 47.49 -3.52 7.69
CA LYS A 744 48.82 -4.18 7.64
C LYS A 744 48.94 -5.33 8.62
N ILE A 745 48.27 -5.22 9.77
CA ILE A 745 48.32 -6.19 10.87
C ILE A 745 47.22 -7.25 10.70
N ASN A 746 46.08 -6.87 10.11
CA ASN A 746 44.96 -7.78 9.92
C ASN A 746 45.30 -8.91 8.92
N GLN A 747 45.01 -10.15 9.31
CA GLN A 747 45.30 -11.35 8.52
C GLN A 747 44.04 -12.08 8.03
N SER A 748 42.85 -11.51 8.25
CA SER A 748 41.57 -12.15 7.91
C SER A 748 40.90 -11.53 6.69
N LEU A 749 41.07 -10.21 6.49
CA LEU A 749 40.33 -9.44 5.50
C LEU A 749 40.85 -9.73 4.10
N LYS A 750 39.98 -10.33 3.27
CA LYS A 750 40.28 -10.70 1.88
C LYS A 750 39.69 -9.71 0.89
N CYS A 751 38.53 -9.14 1.20
CA CYS A 751 37.81 -8.23 0.32
C CYS A 751 37.52 -6.91 1.03
N LEU A 752 37.96 -5.82 0.42
CA LEU A 752 37.70 -4.47 0.88
C LEU A 752 37.03 -3.68 -0.24
N ASP A 753 35.84 -3.14 0.06
CA ASP A 753 35.06 -2.33 -0.86
C ASP A 753 34.84 -0.94 -0.27
N LEU A 754 35.45 0.06 -0.92
CA LEU A 754 35.40 1.47 -0.52
C LEU A 754 34.67 2.31 -1.57
N THR A 755 33.81 1.68 -2.38
CA THR A 755 33.08 2.33 -3.48
C THR A 755 32.40 3.62 -3.03
N ALA A 756 32.57 4.68 -3.81
CA ALA A 756 32.01 6.02 -3.57
C ALA A 756 32.51 6.72 -2.30
N SER A 757 33.64 6.29 -1.73
CA SER A 757 34.33 7.01 -0.64
C SER A 757 35.23 8.12 -1.21
N GLU A 758 35.33 9.23 -0.48
CA GLU A 758 36.17 10.37 -0.85
C GLU A 758 37.58 10.18 -0.29
N PHE A 759 38.56 10.11 -1.18
CA PHE A 759 39.97 9.96 -0.83
C PHE A 759 40.76 11.21 -1.23
N PRO A 760 41.50 11.85 -0.32
CA PRO A 760 42.63 12.67 -0.73
C PRO A 760 43.73 11.78 -1.34
N ASP A 761 44.55 12.31 -2.25
CA ASP A 761 45.64 11.55 -2.91
C ASP A 761 46.59 10.87 -1.90
N GLU A 762 46.83 11.50 -0.75
CA GLU A 762 47.60 10.91 0.36
C GLU A 762 46.95 9.63 0.93
N GLY A 763 45.62 9.53 0.97
CA GLY A 763 44.90 8.33 1.38
C GLY A 763 45.16 7.14 0.45
N VAL A 764 45.22 7.39 -0.86
CA VAL A 764 45.53 6.36 -1.87
C VAL A 764 46.98 5.88 -1.71
N LYS A 765 47.92 6.82 -1.49
CA LYS A 765 49.32 6.51 -1.23
C LYS A 765 49.50 5.65 0.03
N LEU A 766 48.77 5.95 1.10
CA LEU A 766 48.77 5.15 2.33
C LEU A 766 48.21 3.74 2.08
N LEU A 767 47.09 3.62 1.37
CA LEU A 767 46.53 2.31 0.99
C LEU A 767 47.51 1.51 0.12
N CYS A 768 48.16 2.14 -0.86
CA CYS A 768 49.21 1.52 -1.67
C CYS A 768 50.41 1.09 -0.82
N SER A 769 50.78 1.86 0.22
CA SER A 769 51.80 1.45 1.19
C SER A 769 51.41 0.18 1.95
N THR A 770 50.11 0.00 2.24
CA THR A 770 49.60 -1.23 2.85
C THR A 770 49.65 -2.39 1.87
N LEU A 771 49.24 -2.20 0.62
CA LEU A 771 49.31 -3.24 -0.40
C LEU A 771 50.76 -3.70 -0.65
N ARG A 772 51.75 -2.81 -0.57
CA ARG A 772 53.17 -3.18 -0.67
C ARG A 772 53.69 -4.00 0.51
N HIS A 773 52.97 -4.02 1.64
CA HIS A 773 53.41 -4.73 2.83
C HIS A 773 53.26 -6.25 2.67
N PRO A 774 54.29 -7.06 2.99
CA PRO A 774 54.27 -8.51 2.74
C PRO A 774 53.20 -9.26 3.55
N MET A 775 52.77 -8.68 4.67
CA MET A 775 51.70 -9.25 5.52
C MET A 775 50.29 -8.84 5.09
N CYS A 776 50.12 -7.99 4.09
CA CYS A 776 48.79 -7.58 3.63
C CYS A 776 48.04 -8.78 3.04
N PHE A 777 46.86 -9.10 3.61
CA PHE A 777 46.10 -10.29 3.22
C PHE A 777 45.03 -10.04 2.14
N LEU A 778 44.87 -8.79 1.71
CA LEU A 778 43.83 -8.38 0.74
C LEU A 778 44.03 -9.06 -0.62
N GLN A 779 42.93 -9.59 -1.15
CA GLN A 779 42.84 -10.25 -2.46
C GLN A 779 41.94 -9.50 -3.44
N LYS A 780 40.88 -8.85 -2.93
CA LYS A 780 39.94 -8.06 -3.72
C LYS A 780 39.84 -6.63 -3.15
N LEU A 781 40.00 -5.63 -4.03
CA LEU A 781 39.89 -4.21 -3.67
C LEU A 781 39.00 -3.46 -4.66
N SER A 782 37.94 -2.82 -4.16
CA SER A 782 37.12 -1.89 -4.95
C SER A 782 37.36 -0.45 -4.51
N LEU A 783 37.74 0.40 -5.47
CA LEU A 783 37.85 1.85 -5.37
C LEU A 783 36.98 2.52 -6.45
N GLU A 784 35.82 1.92 -6.76
CA GLU A 784 34.92 2.48 -7.77
C GLU A 784 34.38 3.85 -7.32
N ASN A 785 34.37 4.84 -8.23
CA ASN A 785 33.83 6.17 -7.97
C ASN A 785 34.47 6.88 -6.75
N CYS A 786 35.78 6.72 -6.56
CA CYS A 786 36.55 7.30 -5.45
C CYS A 786 37.26 8.61 -5.80
N HIS A 787 36.83 9.27 -6.90
CA HIS A 787 37.45 10.49 -7.43
C HIS A 787 38.95 10.37 -7.77
N LEU A 788 39.41 9.15 -8.09
CA LEU A 788 40.81 8.91 -8.44
C LEU A 788 41.16 9.54 -9.79
N THR A 789 42.38 10.06 -9.89
CA THR A 789 42.92 10.70 -11.11
C THR A 789 44.18 9.98 -11.60
N GLU A 790 44.75 10.43 -12.72
CA GLU A 790 46.04 9.94 -13.24
C GLU A 790 47.16 9.96 -12.17
N ALA A 791 47.18 10.94 -11.27
CA ALA A 791 48.24 11.13 -10.28
C ALA A 791 48.45 9.92 -9.36
N CYS A 792 47.37 9.21 -9.00
CA CYS A 792 47.44 8.06 -8.10
C CYS A 792 47.94 6.76 -8.77
N CYS A 793 47.94 6.71 -10.11
CA CYS A 793 48.26 5.49 -10.87
C CYS A 793 49.72 5.05 -10.66
N LYS A 794 50.64 5.98 -10.36
CA LYS A 794 52.03 5.66 -10.04
C LYS A 794 52.15 4.83 -8.76
N GLU A 795 51.46 5.24 -7.70
CA GLU A 795 51.46 4.50 -6.43
C GLU A 795 50.77 3.15 -6.58
N LEU A 796 49.63 3.09 -7.26
CA LEU A 796 48.91 1.85 -7.55
C LEU A 796 49.77 0.86 -8.36
N SER A 797 50.42 1.35 -9.42
CA SER A 797 51.33 0.54 -10.25
C SER A 797 52.48 -0.02 -9.42
N SER A 798 53.13 0.80 -8.59
CA SER A 798 54.19 0.33 -7.70
C SER A 798 53.72 -0.72 -6.68
N ALA A 799 52.47 -0.62 -6.23
CA ALA A 799 51.89 -1.59 -5.32
C ALA A 799 51.59 -2.93 -6.02
N LEU A 800 51.10 -2.89 -7.26
CA LEU A 800 50.81 -4.07 -8.07
C LEU A 800 52.07 -4.87 -8.44
N ILE A 801 53.22 -4.21 -8.56
CA ILE A 801 54.52 -4.86 -8.82
C ILE A 801 54.95 -5.70 -7.61
N VAL A 802 54.77 -5.19 -6.40
CA VAL A 802 55.26 -5.82 -5.16
C VAL A 802 54.22 -6.80 -4.57
N ASN A 803 52.94 -6.49 -4.70
CA ASN A 803 51.88 -7.28 -4.10
C ASN A 803 51.58 -8.54 -4.92
N GLN A 804 51.79 -9.70 -4.31
CA GLN A 804 51.56 -11.01 -4.94
C GLN A 804 50.23 -11.68 -4.53
N ARG A 805 49.33 -10.96 -3.84
CA ARG A 805 48.08 -11.51 -3.29
C ARG A 805 46.82 -10.89 -3.92
N LEU A 806 46.90 -9.65 -4.37
CA LEU A 806 45.79 -8.94 -4.97
C LEU A 806 45.50 -9.54 -6.36
N THR A 807 44.32 -10.12 -6.48
CA THR A 807 43.85 -10.77 -7.71
C THR A 807 42.73 -9.98 -8.38
N HIS A 808 42.02 -9.12 -7.65
CA HIS A 808 40.89 -8.35 -8.16
C HIS A 808 41.02 -6.87 -7.79
N LEU A 809 40.99 -5.99 -8.79
CA LEU A 809 41.03 -4.54 -8.61
C LEU A 809 39.92 -3.86 -9.44
N CYS A 810 39.07 -3.09 -8.78
CA CYS A 810 38.06 -2.25 -9.42
C CYS A 810 38.41 -0.77 -9.25
N LEU A 811 38.58 -0.07 -10.37
CA LEU A 811 38.84 1.37 -10.44
C LEU A 811 37.78 2.08 -11.28
N GLY A 812 36.62 1.46 -11.52
CA GLY A 812 35.58 2.01 -12.37
C GLY A 812 35.10 3.39 -11.91
N LYS A 813 34.56 4.18 -12.84
CA LYS A 813 34.04 5.55 -12.61
C LYS A 813 35.07 6.52 -12.01
N ASN A 814 36.36 6.33 -12.27
CA ASN A 814 37.42 7.26 -11.89
C ASN A 814 38.09 7.88 -13.12
N ASN A 815 38.46 9.15 -13.08
CA ASN A 815 39.04 9.85 -14.23
C ASN A 815 40.56 9.60 -14.37
N LEU A 816 40.94 8.35 -14.60
CA LEU A 816 42.35 7.94 -14.72
C LEU A 816 42.99 8.42 -16.03
N GLY A 817 42.20 8.49 -17.10
CA GLY A 817 42.67 8.90 -18.42
C GLY A 817 43.68 7.94 -19.05
N VAL A 818 44.24 8.36 -20.19
CA VAL A 818 45.18 7.54 -20.97
C VAL A 818 46.54 7.39 -20.26
N GLY A 819 47.03 8.46 -19.62
CA GLY A 819 48.31 8.43 -18.90
C GLY A 819 48.26 7.51 -17.69
N GLY A 820 47.16 7.54 -16.92
CA GLY A 820 46.94 6.64 -15.80
C GLY A 820 46.91 5.16 -16.22
N VAL A 821 46.18 4.84 -17.30
CA VAL A 821 46.13 3.47 -17.86
C VAL A 821 47.51 3.01 -18.33
N LYS A 822 48.31 3.88 -18.94
CA LYS A 822 49.68 3.55 -19.35
C LYS A 822 50.52 3.10 -18.13
N ILE A 823 50.50 3.89 -17.06
CA ILE A 823 51.28 3.61 -15.84
C ILE A 823 50.79 2.32 -15.16
N LEU A 824 49.48 2.08 -15.13
CA LEU A 824 48.92 0.83 -14.62
C LEU A 824 49.37 -0.38 -15.45
N CYS A 825 49.32 -0.28 -16.80
CA CYS A 825 49.77 -1.35 -17.68
C CYS A 825 51.26 -1.68 -17.49
N GLU A 826 52.11 -0.68 -17.23
CA GLU A 826 53.53 -0.89 -16.92
C GLU A 826 53.72 -1.77 -15.68
N GLY A 827 52.97 -1.54 -14.61
CA GLY A 827 53.02 -2.36 -13.40
C GLY A 827 52.44 -3.77 -13.58
N LEU A 828 51.33 -3.87 -14.32
CA LEU A 828 50.68 -5.16 -14.63
C LEU A 828 51.49 -6.05 -15.58
N SER A 829 52.48 -5.48 -16.27
CA SER A 829 53.37 -6.23 -17.16
C SER A 829 54.48 -6.97 -16.41
N TYR A 830 54.62 -6.76 -15.10
CA TYR A 830 55.61 -7.47 -14.29
C TYR A 830 55.17 -8.92 -14.04
N PRO A 831 56.06 -9.91 -14.22
CA PRO A 831 55.73 -11.34 -14.05
C PRO A 831 55.21 -11.71 -12.65
N GLU A 832 55.64 -10.98 -11.61
CA GLU A 832 55.23 -11.21 -10.23
C GLU A 832 53.79 -10.77 -9.96
N CYS A 833 53.21 -9.93 -10.81
CA CYS A 833 51.86 -9.40 -10.63
C CYS A 833 50.81 -10.51 -10.81
N GLN A 834 50.00 -10.76 -9.77
CA GLN A 834 48.99 -11.83 -9.75
C GLN A 834 47.57 -11.33 -10.09
N LEU A 835 47.43 -10.13 -10.67
CA LEU A 835 46.12 -9.53 -10.90
C LEU A 835 45.37 -10.24 -12.04
N GLN A 836 44.26 -10.88 -11.69
CA GLN A 836 43.42 -11.65 -12.62
C GLN A 836 42.25 -10.83 -13.17
N THR A 837 41.68 -9.93 -12.36
CA THR A 837 40.49 -9.14 -12.70
C THR A 837 40.75 -7.66 -12.54
N LEU A 838 40.52 -6.91 -13.61
CA LEU A 838 40.66 -5.45 -13.65
C LEU A 838 39.39 -4.80 -14.22
N VAL A 839 38.77 -3.93 -13.43
CA VAL A 839 37.58 -3.16 -13.85
C VAL A 839 37.96 -1.70 -14.02
N LEU A 840 37.85 -1.20 -15.25
CA LEU A 840 38.18 0.17 -15.67
C LEU A 840 37.00 0.82 -16.42
N CYS A 841 35.78 0.43 -16.09
CA CYS A 841 34.61 0.99 -16.76
C CYS A 841 34.44 2.48 -16.44
N HIS A 842 34.10 3.30 -17.43
CA HIS A 842 33.94 4.75 -17.28
C HIS A 842 35.18 5.43 -16.66
N CYS A 843 36.36 5.13 -17.22
CA CYS A 843 37.66 5.65 -16.76
C CYS A 843 38.30 6.67 -17.71
N ASN A 844 37.52 7.21 -18.64
CA ASN A 844 37.97 8.15 -19.68
C ASN A 844 39.08 7.56 -20.58
N ILE A 845 38.94 6.30 -20.97
CA ILE A 845 39.88 5.57 -21.82
C ILE A 845 39.47 5.73 -23.29
N ASN A 846 40.41 6.13 -24.14
CA ASN A 846 40.19 6.25 -25.59
C ASN A 846 41.07 5.28 -26.39
N ARG A 847 41.13 5.46 -27.72
CA ARG A 847 41.98 4.68 -28.63
C ARG A 847 43.44 4.55 -28.19
N HIS A 848 44.04 5.59 -27.63
CA HIS A 848 45.43 5.54 -27.17
C HIS A 848 45.59 4.67 -25.93
N GLY A 849 44.62 4.69 -25.01
CA GLY A 849 44.56 3.77 -23.87
C GLY A 849 44.48 2.31 -24.30
N CYS A 850 43.69 2.02 -25.35
CA CYS A 850 43.58 0.67 -25.92
C CYS A 850 44.90 0.12 -26.45
N LYS A 851 45.82 0.98 -26.93
CA LYS A 851 47.16 0.54 -27.37
C LYS A 851 47.98 -0.01 -26.21
N TYR A 852 47.94 0.63 -25.04
CA TYR A 852 48.68 0.18 -23.86
C TYR A 852 48.09 -1.13 -23.30
N ILE A 853 46.76 -1.22 -23.22
CA ILE A 853 46.06 -2.44 -22.81
C ILE A 853 46.35 -3.58 -23.79
N SER A 854 46.30 -3.32 -25.10
CA SER A 854 46.64 -4.31 -26.12
C SER A 854 48.09 -4.81 -25.96
N LYS A 855 49.05 -3.92 -25.71
CA LYS A 855 50.45 -4.31 -25.45
C LYS A 855 50.57 -5.20 -24.21
N LEU A 856 49.86 -4.87 -23.13
CA LEU A 856 49.81 -5.70 -21.92
C LEU A 856 49.26 -7.10 -22.21
N LEU A 857 48.13 -7.20 -22.93
CA LEU A 857 47.48 -8.47 -23.27
C LEU A 857 48.27 -9.34 -24.26
N GLN A 858 49.18 -8.73 -25.02
CA GLN A 858 50.11 -9.45 -25.91
C GLN A 858 51.36 -9.96 -25.18
N GLY A 859 51.61 -9.49 -23.96
CA GLY A 859 52.68 -9.98 -23.09
C GLY A 859 52.20 -11.08 -22.14
N ASP A 860 53.06 -11.49 -21.22
CA ASP A 860 52.77 -12.54 -20.24
C ASP A 860 52.00 -12.00 -19.02
N SER A 861 50.82 -11.41 -19.29
CA SER A 861 49.95 -10.90 -18.23
C SER A 861 49.14 -12.03 -17.58
N SER A 862 48.95 -11.93 -16.26
CA SER A 862 48.07 -12.80 -15.46
C SER A 862 46.58 -12.46 -15.60
N LEU A 863 46.23 -11.41 -16.36
CA LEU A 863 44.87 -10.91 -16.49
C LEU A 863 43.98 -11.88 -17.27
N THR A 864 42.87 -12.27 -16.66
CA THR A 864 41.84 -13.14 -17.26
C THR A 864 40.50 -12.43 -17.44
N HIS A 865 40.21 -11.38 -16.66
CA HIS A 865 38.97 -10.63 -16.72
C HIS A 865 39.25 -9.13 -16.83
N LEU A 866 38.72 -8.51 -17.87
CA LEU A 866 38.89 -7.09 -18.14
C LEU A 866 37.55 -6.44 -18.46
N ASP A 867 37.23 -5.37 -17.77
CA ASP A 867 36.03 -4.57 -18.04
C ASP A 867 36.40 -3.13 -18.42
N LEU A 868 36.07 -2.74 -19.65
CA LEU A 868 36.29 -1.41 -20.22
C LEU A 868 34.98 -0.69 -20.55
N GLY A 869 33.83 -1.14 -20.04
CA GLY A 869 32.52 -0.58 -20.37
C GLY A 869 32.44 0.95 -20.19
N PHE A 870 31.59 1.63 -20.95
CA PHE A 870 31.39 3.09 -20.91
C PHE A 870 32.66 3.92 -21.15
N ASN A 871 33.62 3.38 -21.90
CA ASN A 871 34.77 4.14 -22.40
C ASN A 871 34.65 4.34 -23.92
N PRO A 872 35.04 5.52 -24.47
CA PRO A 872 34.99 5.80 -25.90
C PRO A 872 36.11 5.10 -26.68
N ILE A 873 36.06 3.77 -26.75
CA ILE A 873 37.14 2.91 -27.29
C ILE A 873 36.90 2.41 -28.72
N ALA A 874 35.79 2.78 -29.36
CA ALA A 874 35.39 2.26 -30.68
C ALA A 874 36.53 2.24 -31.73
N THR A 875 37.27 3.34 -31.87
CA THR A 875 38.40 3.45 -32.82
C THR A 875 39.71 2.79 -32.34
N GLY A 876 39.74 2.34 -31.09
CA GLY A 876 40.81 1.54 -30.50
C GLY A 876 40.52 0.05 -30.43
N LEU A 877 39.30 -0.39 -30.78
CA LEU A 877 38.91 -1.80 -30.71
C LEU A 877 39.81 -2.68 -31.57
N CYS A 878 40.29 -2.19 -32.72
CA CYS A 878 41.23 -2.90 -33.57
C CYS A 878 42.50 -3.36 -32.81
N PHE A 879 43.03 -2.54 -31.89
CA PHE A 879 44.20 -2.93 -31.08
C PHE A 879 43.87 -4.06 -30.11
N LEU A 880 42.68 -4.03 -29.49
CA LEU A 880 42.24 -5.10 -28.59
C LEU A 880 42.00 -6.39 -29.39
N SER A 881 41.36 -6.31 -30.56
CA SER A 881 41.15 -7.44 -31.45
C SER A 881 42.46 -8.09 -31.89
N GLU A 882 43.49 -7.29 -32.22
CA GLU A 882 44.82 -7.83 -32.54
C GLU A 882 45.49 -8.54 -31.37
N ALA A 883 45.30 -8.07 -30.13
CA ALA A 883 45.79 -8.76 -28.95
C ALA A 883 45.06 -10.10 -28.72
N LEU A 884 43.74 -10.12 -28.87
CA LEU A 884 42.92 -11.33 -28.72
C LEU A 884 43.27 -12.43 -29.72
N LYS A 885 43.83 -12.09 -30.89
CA LYS A 885 44.30 -13.07 -31.88
C LYS A 885 45.57 -13.80 -31.44
N LYS A 886 46.33 -13.25 -30.50
CA LYS A 886 47.61 -13.84 -30.09
C LYS A 886 47.37 -15.09 -29.24
N PRO A 887 48.18 -16.15 -29.42
CA PRO A 887 48.00 -17.42 -28.71
C PRO A 887 48.28 -17.31 -27.20
N ASN A 888 49.06 -16.33 -26.77
CA ASN A 888 49.40 -16.07 -25.37
C ASN A 888 48.40 -15.14 -24.66
N CYS A 889 47.34 -14.68 -25.33
CA CYS A 889 46.31 -13.90 -24.68
C CYS A 889 45.50 -14.81 -23.73
N ASN A 890 45.62 -14.57 -22.42
CA ASN A 890 44.96 -15.37 -21.38
C ASN A 890 43.55 -14.88 -21.02
N LEU A 891 43.03 -13.86 -21.75
CA LEU A 891 41.78 -13.20 -21.39
C LEU A 891 40.59 -14.13 -21.63
N LYS A 892 39.80 -14.35 -20.57
CA LYS A 892 38.59 -15.17 -20.54
C LYS A 892 37.31 -14.33 -20.58
N CYS A 893 37.31 -13.14 -19.99
CA CYS A 893 36.15 -12.27 -19.97
C CYS A 893 36.53 -10.86 -20.41
N LEU A 894 35.78 -10.31 -21.38
CA LEU A 894 35.94 -8.95 -21.87
C LEU A 894 34.60 -8.19 -21.85
N GLY A 895 34.51 -7.18 -20.99
CA GLY A 895 33.38 -6.27 -20.89
C GLY A 895 33.60 -5.01 -21.72
N LEU A 896 32.73 -4.74 -22.70
CA LEU A 896 32.75 -3.58 -23.59
C LEU A 896 31.36 -2.90 -23.66
N TRP A 897 30.58 -3.02 -22.58
CA TRP A 897 29.24 -2.47 -22.51
C TRP A 897 29.24 -0.95 -22.74
N GLY A 898 28.48 -0.44 -23.73
CA GLY A 898 28.31 1.00 -23.95
C GLY A 898 29.60 1.73 -24.37
N CYS A 899 30.48 1.07 -25.11
CA CYS A 899 31.77 1.58 -25.57
C CYS A 899 31.73 2.36 -26.90
N SER A 900 30.54 2.74 -27.36
CA SER A 900 30.29 3.40 -28.64
C SER A 900 30.76 2.57 -29.86
N ILE A 901 30.80 1.25 -29.75
CA ILE A 901 31.21 0.34 -30.83
C ILE A 901 30.18 0.40 -31.97
N THR A 902 30.67 0.45 -33.20
CA THR A 902 29.87 0.60 -34.43
C THR A 902 30.02 -0.64 -35.33
N PRO A 903 29.18 -0.79 -36.39
CA PRO A 903 29.29 -1.95 -37.28
C PRO A 903 30.67 -2.07 -37.94
N PHE A 904 31.33 -0.95 -38.25
CA PHE A 904 32.64 -0.92 -38.92
C PHE A 904 33.74 -1.63 -38.13
N SER A 905 33.68 -1.56 -36.80
CA SER A 905 34.65 -2.18 -35.89
C SER A 905 34.36 -3.65 -35.59
N CYS A 906 33.23 -4.19 -36.06
CA CYS A 906 32.85 -5.58 -35.82
C CYS A 906 33.68 -6.57 -36.64
N GLN A 907 34.22 -6.16 -37.79
CA GLN A 907 35.04 -7.04 -38.64
C GLN A 907 36.34 -7.46 -37.93
N ASP A 908 37.02 -6.52 -37.28
CA ASP A 908 38.22 -6.81 -36.51
C ASP A 908 37.91 -7.76 -35.35
N LEU A 909 36.81 -7.52 -34.64
CA LEU A 909 36.38 -8.36 -33.52
C LEU A 909 35.96 -9.77 -33.98
N ALA A 910 35.24 -9.89 -35.09
CA ALA A 910 34.90 -11.17 -35.72
C ALA A 910 36.14 -11.98 -36.07
N SER A 911 37.14 -11.35 -36.70
CA SER A 911 38.41 -12.00 -37.02
C SER A 911 39.18 -12.46 -35.77
N ALA A 912 39.07 -11.72 -34.67
CA ALA A 912 39.63 -12.10 -33.39
C ALA A 912 38.90 -13.30 -32.77
N LEU A 913 37.56 -13.35 -32.81
CA LEU A 913 36.76 -14.46 -32.28
C LEU A 913 37.05 -15.80 -32.98
N ILE A 914 37.31 -15.78 -34.30
CA ILE A 914 37.67 -16.99 -35.05
C ILE A 914 39.05 -17.54 -34.61
N SER A 915 39.98 -16.64 -34.30
CA SER A 915 41.37 -17.01 -34.01
C SER A 915 41.60 -17.30 -32.52
N ASN A 916 40.87 -16.62 -31.64
CA ASN A 916 41.07 -16.67 -30.20
C ASN A 916 40.77 -18.06 -29.60
N GLN A 917 41.57 -18.46 -28.59
CA GLN A 917 41.46 -19.76 -27.92
C GLN A 917 41.17 -19.65 -26.41
N SER A 918 40.96 -18.44 -25.87
CA SER A 918 40.83 -18.20 -24.42
C SER A 918 39.51 -17.59 -23.97
N LEU A 919 38.84 -16.79 -24.80
CA LEU A 919 37.76 -15.89 -24.42
C LEU A 919 36.44 -16.65 -24.25
N GLU A 920 35.98 -16.77 -23.01
CA GLU A 920 34.76 -17.47 -22.61
C GLU A 920 33.55 -16.54 -22.56
N THR A 921 33.73 -15.24 -22.27
CA THR A 921 32.63 -14.26 -22.16
C THR A 921 32.97 -12.94 -22.83
N LEU A 922 32.06 -12.44 -23.65
CA LEU A 922 32.14 -11.15 -24.32
C LEU A 922 30.85 -10.37 -24.14
N ASP A 923 30.94 -9.17 -23.57
CA ASP A 923 29.78 -8.29 -23.37
C ASP A 923 29.88 -7.03 -24.22
N LEU A 924 29.03 -6.94 -25.24
CA LEU A 924 28.87 -5.79 -26.14
C LEU A 924 27.54 -5.08 -25.92
N GLY A 925 26.88 -5.27 -24.77
CA GLY A 925 25.60 -4.63 -24.45
C GLY A 925 25.64 -3.11 -24.61
N GLN A 926 24.50 -2.51 -24.98
CA GLN A 926 24.37 -1.05 -25.20
C GLN A 926 25.36 -0.43 -26.22
N ASN A 927 25.90 -1.22 -27.16
CA ASN A 927 26.57 -0.69 -28.36
C ASN A 927 25.62 -0.62 -29.56
N ILE A 928 25.90 0.28 -30.51
CA ILE A 928 25.09 0.46 -31.73
C ILE A 928 25.76 -0.34 -32.86
N LEU A 929 25.70 -1.66 -32.76
CA LEU A 929 26.37 -2.56 -33.72
C LEU A 929 25.66 -2.61 -35.08
N GLY A 930 24.38 -2.21 -35.14
CA GLY A 930 23.54 -2.34 -36.32
C GLY A 930 23.31 -3.80 -36.74
N GLN A 931 22.49 -4.01 -37.77
CA GLN A 931 22.23 -5.36 -38.29
C GLN A 931 23.49 -5.97 -38.93
N SER A 932 24.23 -5.18 -39.70
CA SER A 932 25.47 -5.63 -40.36
C SER A 932 26.53 -6.08 -39.36
N GLY A 933 26.76 -5.34 -38.27
CA GLY A 933 27.72 -5.72 -37.25
C GLY A 933 27.32 -7.00 -36.50
N ILE A 934 26.03 -7.16 -36.18
CA ILE A 934 25.52 -8.40 -35.56
C ILE A 934 25.71 -9.60 -36.50
N MET A 935 25.37 -9.46 -37.79
CA MET A 935 25.53 -10.55 -38.75
C MET A 935 27.00 -10.98 -38.87
N VAL A 936 27.93 -10.03 -38.98
CA VAL A 936 29.38 -10.31 -39.06
C VAL A 936 29.87 -11.09 -37.84
N LEU A 937 29.40 -10.75 -36.63
CA LEU A 937 29.77 -11.48 -35.41
C LEU A 937 29.16 -12.88 -35.34
N LEU A 938 27.88 -13.04 -35.72
CA LEU A 938 27.21 -14.36 -35.72
C LEU A 938 27.79 -15.29 -36.79
N GLU A 939 28.13 -14.78 -37.98
CA GLU A 939 28.80 -15.55 -39.02
C GLU A 939 30.17 -16.05 -38.56
N ALA A 940 30.94 -15.21 -37.85
CA ALA A 940 32.23 -15.61 -37.27
C ALA A 940 32.08 -16.74 -36.24
N LEU A 941 31.05 -16.68 -35.39
CA LEU A 941 30.77 -17.73 -34.40
C LEU A 941 30.28 -19.03 -35.03
N LYS A 942 29.58 -18.95 -36.17
CA LYS A 942 29.17 -20.13 -36.95
C LYS A 942 30.37 -20.85 -37.58
N GLN A 943 31.41 -20.12 -37.98
CA GLN A 943 32.57 -20.69 -38.68
C GLN A 943 33.44 -21.58 -37.78
N LYS A 944 33.42 -21.38 -36.46
CA LYS A 944 34.26 -22.16 -35.53
C LYS A 944 33.66 -22.19 -34.13
N ASN A 945 33.63 -23.39 -33.55
CA ASN A 945 33.36 -23.56 -32.13
C ASN A 945 34.57 -23.12 -31.30
N GLY A 946 34.57 -21.84 -30.94
CA GLY A 946 35.55 -21.26 -30.02
C GLY A 946 35.21 -21.51 -28.55
N PRO A 947 36.06 -21.07 -27.62
CA PRO A 947 35.85 -21.20 -26.17
C PRO A 947 34.70 -20.34 -25.62
N LEU A 948 34.10 -19.48 -26.46
CA LEU A 948 33.07 -18.52 -26.04
C LEU A 948 31.80 -19.26 -25.61
N LYS A 949 31.40 -19.02 -24.35
CA LYS A 949 30.21 -19.56 -23.69
C LYS A 949 29.11 -18.52 -23.55
N THR A 950 29.46 -17.24 -23.43
CA THR A 950 28.49 -16.17 -23.23
C THR A 950 28.78 -14.98 -24.13
N LEU A 951 27.79 -14.56 -24.90
CA LEU A 951 27.81 -13.33 -25.68
C LEU A 951 26.62 -12.45 -25.31
N ARG A 952 26.86 -11.22 -24.88
CA ARG A 952 25.80 -10.24 -24.60
C ARG A 952 25.74 -9.19 -25.71
N LEU A 953 24.57 -9.02 -26.32
CA LEU A 953 24.34 -8.07 -27.41
C LEU A 953 23.10 -7.20 -27.12
N LYS A 954 23.02 -6.06 -27.81
CA LYS A 954 21.80 -5.28 -27.95
C LYS A 954 21.24 -5.48 -29.36
N ILE A 955 20.04 -6.02 -29.47
CA ILE A 955 19.35 -6.24 -30.75
C ILE A 955 18.09 -5.38 -30.78
N ASP A 956 18.16 -4.22 -31.42
CA ASP A 956 17.04 -3.26 -31.45
C ASP A 956 15.89 -3.72 -32.36
N LYS A 957 16.20 -4.39 -33.48
CA LYS A 957 15.23 -4.97 -34.43
C LYS A 957 15.78 -6.27 -35.01
N SER A 958 15.18 -7.39 -34.62
CA SER A 958 15.55 -8.73 -35.11
C SER A 958 14.91 -9.00 -36.49
N THR A 959 15.72 -9.13 -37.54
CA THR A 959 15.25 -9.60 -38.86
C THR A 959 15.14 -11.12 -38.89
N MET A 960 14.41 -11.67 -39.86
CA MET A 960 14.36 -13.12 -40.10
C MET A 960 15.75 -13.72 -40.33
N GLU A 961 16.66 -12.97 -40.98
CA GLU A 961 18.05 -13.38 -41.19
C GLU A 961 18.85 -13.50 -39.89
N ILE A 962 18.73 -12.53 -38.98
CA ILE A 962 19.39 -12.60 -37.66
C ILE A 962 18.81 -13.77 -36.84
N GLN A 963 17.49 -14.00 -36.88
CA GLN A 963 16.89 -15.15 -36.19
C GLN A 963 17.40 -16.48 -36.74
N LYS A 964 17.54 -16.59 -38.05
CA LYS A 964 18.12 -17.77 -38.70
C LYS A 964 19.57 -17.98 -38.26
N LEU A 965 20.41 -16.93 -38.30
CA LEU A 965 21.79 -17.01 -37.85
C LEU A 965 21.93 -17.37 -36.36
N LEU A 966 21.08 -16.81 -35.49
CA LEU A 966 21.06 -17.18 -34.08
C LEU A 966 20.75 -18.66 -33.88
N LYS A 967 19.81 -19.20 -34.67
CA LYS A 967 19.48 -20.63 -34.64
C LYS A 967 20.65 -21.47 -35.15
N ASP A 968 21.23 -21.12 -36.29
CA ASP A 968 22.39 -21.80 -36.87
C ASP A 968 23.60 -21.81 -35.90
N VAL A 969 23.85 -20.69 -35.21
CA VAL A 969 24.90 -20.58 -34.19
C VAL A 969 24.60 -21.47 -32.99
N LYS A 970 23.33 -21.58 -32.56
CA LYS A 970 22.94 -22.46 -31.45
C LYS A 970 23.01 -23.95 -31.82
N GLU A 971 22.73 -24.29 -33.08
CA GLU A 971 22.88 -25.65 -33.59
C GLU A 971 24.36 -26.06 -33.72
N SER A 972 25.23 -25.14 -34.13
CA SER A 972 26.68 -25.38 -34.23
C SER A 972 27.39 -25.36 -32.87
N ASN A 973 26.99 -24.49 -31.94
CA ASN A 973 27.52 -24.39 -30.59
C ASN A 973 26.39 -24.38 -29.54
N PRO A 974 25.94 -25.56 -29.06
CA PRO A 974 24.83 -25.66 -28.12
C PRO A 974 25.13 -25.08 -26.74
N ASP A 975 26.41 -24.99 -26.35
CA ASP A 975 26.83 -24.48 -25.04
C ASP A 975 26.93 -22.94 -24.99
N LEU A 976 26.91 -22.27 -26.15
CA LEU A 976 26.91 -20.82 -26.24
C LEU A 976 25.54 -20.23 -25.86
N THR A 977 25.55 -19.34 -24.87
CA THR A 977 24.41 -18.51 -24.48
C THR A 977 24.55 -17.11 -25.07
N ILE A 978 23.56 -16.69 -25.86
CA ILE A 978 23.48 -15.33 -26.40
C ILE A 978 22.37 -14.57 -25.66
N GLU A 979 22.75 -13.61 -24.82
CA GLU A 979 21.81 -12.79 -24.06
C GLU A 979 21.52 -11.48 -24.81
N CYS A 980 20.24 -11.21 -25.06
CA CYS A 980 19.80 -9.99 -25.72
C CYS A 980 19.22 -9.02 -24.70
N ASN A 981 19.87 -7.87 -24.51
CA ASN A 981 19.43 -6.85 -23.55
C ASN A 981 18.26 -6.03 -24.11
N ASN A 982 17.13 -6.01 -23.41
CA ASN A 982 16.01 -5.10 -23.68
C ASN A 982 16.30 -3.68 -23.14
N ALA A 983 15.55 -2.67 -23.58
CA ALA A 983 15.72 -1.27 -23.18
C ALA A 983 15.62 -0.98 -21.66
N ARG A 984 15.22 -1.96 -20.83
CA ARG A 984 15.05 -1.83 -19.36
C ARG A 984 16.08 -2.60 -18.52
N THR A 985 17.07 -3.25 -19.14
CA THR A 985 18.06 -4.07 -18.41
C THR A 985 19.12 -3.18 -17.76
N THR A 986 19.21 -3.19 -16.43
CA THR A 986 20.33 -2.61 -15.68
C THR A 986 21.58 -3.49 -15.85
N ARG A 987 22.76 -2.88 -16.01
CA ARG A 987 24.02 -3.62 -16.22
C ARG A 987 24.30 -4.52 -15.02
N SER A 988 24.30 -5.84 -15.21
CA SER A 988 25.03 -6.74 -14.32
C SER A 988 26.52 -6.60 -14.68
N SER A 989 27.39 -6.36 -13.68
CA SER A 989 28.84 -6.32 -13.92
C SER A 989 29.24 -7.62 -14.61
N CYS A 990 29.82 -7.53 -15.81
CA CYS A 990 30.20 -8.70 -16.58
C CYS A 990 31.27 -9.54 -15.87
N CYS A 991 31.95 -8.96 -14.88
CA CYS A 991 33.03 -9.58 -14.12
C CYS A 991 32.61 -10.08 -12.74
N ASN A 992 31.33 -9.96 -12.31
CA ASN A 992 30.86 -10.47 -11.02
C ASN A 992 31.86 -10.17 -9.86
N PHE A 993 32.39 -8.94 -9.84
CA PHE A 993 33.65 -8.58 -9.16
C PHE A 993 33.74 -9.02 -7.69
N LEU A 994 32.62 -8.97 -6.97
CA LEU A 994 32.51 -9.27 -5.54
C LEU A 994 31.83 -10.60 -5.22
N SER A 995 31.31 -11.33 -6.23
CA SER A 995 30.67 -12.64 -5.99
C SER A 995 31.67 -13.72 -5.61
#